data_AF-A0A2E6HDD7-F1
#
_entry.id   AF-A0A2E6HDD7-F1
#
_cell.length_a   1.000
_cell.length_b   1.000
_cell.length_c   1.000
_cell.angle_alpha   90.00
_cell.angle_beta   90.00
_cell.angle_gamma   90.00
#
_symmetry.space_group_name_H-M   'P 1'
#
loop_
_entity.id
_entity.type
_entity.pdbx_description
1 polymer ?
#
loop_
_entity_poly.entity_id
_entity_poly.type
_entity_poly.pdbx_seq_one_letter_code
_entity_poly.pdbx_strand_id
1 'polypeptide(L)'
;MSFLNITGYKRLTIFIWLTGILVTTNIELAANQPKWIWNSKDAKDGEKAFFRKKIRINKETKSANLIMSCDNGFEAFVNGKKVLVGSEWGNAQKTDVKKHLKPGMNLIAVKAWNVEGVAGLVGKLEVVSLTDRHKSYFTDDTWRSTNKEAKGWNLFNFDTNGWKTATETGVLGDNPWGNVFALAQQGGTDLKKSNPADLKLAKGFKSELLYNVPKSSQGSWVAICVDDQGRIIASDQGDKGLYRIDPRGDDLKVEKLNINISSAQGLLYAHGALWVNINGKNAGVHRLTDTNGDDQFDKDEYLKPMQGGGEHGPHALVLSPNKEHIYVIGGNHTKLPKTDSSVVPTNWDEDLLLKRLPDARGHAASIRAPGGWIARFDKNGKNWETVAIGFRNQYDMAFNIDGELFAYDADMEWDAGTPWYRPTRLYHVTSGADFGWRTGTGKWPQWYPDTLPPTFDIGPGSPVGVTSGLGAKFPAKYQKAIYCLDWTYGTMSAMFLTPSGASYTAKREEFVASSQMRMTDAVINPHDGAMYYTVGGRGGQSALHRVTYIGKESTKPVKGESTQAADRKLRHTLEALHKPKTAGAVAKAWKYLGHNDRHIRWAARIAIELQPTSEWQVKALNEKDAQTSLTALCALARQGDASSASLQGKLIEALNRLNWAELKPTQQAELLRVYQLAFIRMGKPSETIASSVEKKLDPIYPAPLASLNRELCTLLVYLESPNAASKTLALMSQSADQSKYNWSNDLLNRNAGYARAFAATASSSPQRDQIHYAKELRNLKKHWTDKQRLEYFRWYRKAESFKGGASFGGFLNNFRKEALANVPKELLPEIEKIQKAPVNEGPPFKIDVKLEIGVIPPMKFDKAELKVKTGAGVELAFTNNDPMPMMHNLLIVEPGSRVDIVTKAAGMGAAGMINSFVPESDKVIAATPLVMTGNTYKLYFKAPTVPGKYEYVCTYPGHGFSMWGTLVVE
;
A
#
# COMPACT_ATOMS: atom_id res chain seq x y z
N MET A 1 57.11 60.79 34.41
CA MET A 1 56.19 61.12 35.52
C MET A 1 54.92 60.33 35.27
N SER A 2 54.75 59.23 36.01
CA SER A 2 53.68 59.01 37.00
C SER A 2 52.34 58.64 36.37
N PHE A 3 51.60 57.62 36.80
CA PHE A 3 51.77 56.44 37.67
C PHE A 3 50.39 55.73 37.57
N LEU A 4 50.35 54.42 37.86
CA LEU A 4 49.18 53.67 38.38
C LEU A 4 48.02 53.37 37.41
N ASN A 5 47.86 52.10 37.02
CA ASN A 5 46.90 51.11 37.59
C ASN A 5 45.54 51.16 36.84
N ILE A 6 44.91 50.10 36.34
CA ILE A 6 44.84 48.68 36.70
C ILE A 6 44.46 47.88 35.44
N THR A 7 44.94 46.63 35.41
CA THR A 7 44.69 45.50 34.50
C THR A 7 43.29 45.44 33.86
N GLY A 8 43.06 45.02 32.61
CA GLY A 8 43.92 44.38 31.62
C GLY A 8 43.00 43.81 30.51
N TYR A 9 42.85 44.56 29.42
CA TYR A 9 42.24 44.11 28.17
C TYR A 9 43.36 43.91 27.13
N LYS A 10 43.43 42.74 26.48
CA LYS A 10 44.11 42.60 25.19
C LYS A 10 43.10 42.17 24.14
N ARG A 11 42.85 43.11 23.22
CA ARG A 11 42.24 42.91 21.91
C ARG A 11 43.37 42.66 20.89
N LEU A 12 43.06 41.79 19.93
CA LEU A 12 43.45 41.85 18.50
C LEU A 12 44.94 41.71 18.12
N THR A 13 45.27 40.78 17.21
CA THR A 13 45.39 41.03 15.74
C THR A 13 46.17 39.90 15.03
N ILE A 14 45.48 39.24 14.09
CA ILE A 14 45.84 38.78 12.73
C ILE A 14 47.33 38.67 12.31
N PHE A 15 47.77 37.49 11.80
CA PHE A 15 48.20 37.20 10.40
C PHE A 15 49.05 35.90 10.27
N ILE A 16 48.65 35.07 9.28
CA ILE A 16 49.37 34.05 8.46
C ILE A 16 50.50 33.22 9.11
N TRP A 17 50.39 31.88 9.05
CA TRP A 17 51.54 30.98 8.89
C TRP A 17 51.33 29.91 7.82
N LEU A 18 52.39 29.76 7.02
CA LEU A 18 52.61 28.81 5.95
C LEU A 18 52.78 27.35 6.43
N THR A 19 52.50 26.47 5.48
CA THR A 19 52.92 25.07 5.28
C THR A 19 54.17 24.57 6.02
N GLY A 20 54.03 23.40 6.66
CA GLY A 20 55.12 22.52 7.09
C GLY A 20 54.58 21.16 7.52
N ILE A 21 54.86 20.12 6.72
CA ILE A 21 54.49 18.72 6.94
C ILE A 21 55.21 18.19 8.19
N LEU A 22 54.46 17.66 9.16
CA LEU A 22 54.98 16.70 10.15
C LEU A 22 53.97 15.59 10.38
N VAL A 23 54.38 14.41 9.95
CA VAL A 23 53.74 13.11 10.16
C VAL A 23 53.58 12.89 11.67
N THR A 24 52.35 12.79 12.13
CA THR A 24 52.01 12.14 13.39
C THR A 24 51.25 10.86 13.06
N THR A 25 51.83 9.75 13.50
CA THR A 25 51.32 8.40 13.34
C THR A 25 49.96 8.27 14.01
N ASN A 26 48.93 7.97 13.20
CA ASN A 26 47.65 7.46 13.72
C ASN A 26 47.91 6.11 14.38
N ILE A 27 47.82 6.06 15.71
CA ILE A 27 47.65 4.80 16.43
C ILE A 27 46.15 4.45 16.32
N GLU A 28 45.85 3.43 15.51
CA GLU A 28 44.51 2.84 15.39
C GLU A 28 44.02 2.29 16.74
N LEU A 29 42.90 2.84 17.23
CA LEU A 29 42.03 2.19 18.22
C LEU A 29 40.97 1.35 17.49
N ALA A 30 41.39 0.23 16.90
CA ALA A 30 40.50 -0.74 16.25
C ALA A 30 40.23 -1.95 17.18
N ALA A 31 39.32 -1.83 18.15
CA ALA A 31 38.99 -2.96 19.05
C ALA A 31 37.60 -2.90 19.72
N ASN A 32 36.50 -2.67 19.00
CA ASN A 32 35.16 -2.68 19.65
C ASN A 32 33.99 -3.14 18.77
N GLN A 33 34.16 -4.20 17.98
CA GLN A 33 33.05 -4.78 17.21
C GLN A 33 33.01 -6.32 17.26
N PRO A 34 31.81 -6.95 17.20
CA PRO A 34 31.68 -8.40 17.12
C PRO A 34 32.37 -8.99 15.89
N LYS A 35 33.05 -10.12 16.08
CA LYS A 35 33.69 -10.88 15.00
C LYS A 35 32.96 -12.18 14.77
N TRP A 36 32.90 -12.61 13.51
CA TRP A 36 32.49 -13.96 13.15
C TRP A 36 33.59 -14.92 13.56
N ILE A 37 33.23 -15.97 14.29
CA ILE A 37 34.15 -16.98 14.76
C ILE A 37 33.70 -18.37 14.33
N TRP A 38 34.65 -19.25 14.07
CA TRP A 38 34.40 -20.67 13.84
C TRP A 38 35.48 -21.56 14.48
N ASN A 39 35.37 -22.87 14.29
CA ASN A 39 36.40 -23.83 14.71
C ASN A 39 37.63 -23.81 13.80
N SER A 40 37.51 -23.47 12.51
CA SER A 40 38.59 -23.30 11.53
C SER A 40 38.15 -22.37 10.40
N LYS A 41 39.09 -21.89 9.58
CA LYS A 41 38.75 -21.12 8.36
C LYS A 41 38.05 -21.99 7.30
N ASP A 42 38.44 -23.26 7.22
CA ASP A 42 37.87 -24.24 6.31
C ASP A 42 36.84 -25.09 7.06
N ALA A 43 35.63 -24.55 7.22
CA ALA A 43 34.53 -25.29 7.81
C ALA A 43 34.09 -26.44 6.88
N LYS A 44 33.68 -27.57 7.44
CA LYS A 44 33.14 -28.69 6.65
C LYS A 44 31.62 -28.61 6.58
N ASP A 45 31.05 -29.09 5.48
CA ASP A 45 29.60 -29.26 5.37
C ASP A 45 29.08 -30.18 6.48
N GLY A 46 27.95 -29.82 7.08
CA GLY A 46 27.40 -30.51 8.25
C GLY A 46 28.19 -30.36 9.55
N GLU A 47 29.24 -29.53 9.62
CA GLU A 47 30.08 -29.38 10.82
C GLU A 47 29.31 -28.77 11.99
N LYS A 48 29.49 -29.37 13.17
CA LYS A 48 29.07 -28.80 14.45
C LYS A 48 30.28 -28.25 15.19
N ALA A 49 30.16 -27.06 15.74
CA ALA A 49 31.18 -26.42 16.56
C ALA A 49 30.62 -25.99 17.91
N PHE A 50 31.43 -26.14 18.94
CA PHE A 50 31.09 -25.84 20.32
C PHE A 50 32.00 -24.73 20.83
N PHE A 51 31.42 -23.65 21.34
CA PHE A 51 32.13 -22.45 21.76
C PHE A 51 31.91 -22.16 23.23
N ARG A 52 32.93 -21.65 23.93
CA ARG A 52 32.85 -21.25 25.34
C ARG A 52 33.64 -19.98 25.62
N LYS A 53 33.04 -19.09 26.43
CA LYS A 53 33.70 -17.91 26.99
C LYS A 53 33.31 -17.70 28.44
N LYS A 54 34.32 -17.63 29.31
CA LYS A 54 34.14 -17.20 30.69
C LYS A 54 34.20 -15.68 30.75
N ILE A 55 33.22 -15.07 31.39
CA ILE A 55 33.11 -13.62 31.58
C ILE A 55 32.98 -13.30 33.07
N ARG A 56 33.51 -12.16 33.51
CA ARG A 56 33.40 -11.68 34.90
C ARG A 56 32.47 -10.50 35.00
N ILE A 57 31.45 -10.60 35.84
CA ILE A 57 30.50 -9.54 36.18
C ILE A 57 30.80 -9.08 37.62
N ASN A 58 31.18 -7.82 37.80
CA ASN A 58 31.72 -7.35 39.09
C ASN A 58 30.64 -6.96 40.11
N LYS A 59 29.44 -6.62 39.65
CA LYS A 59 28.33 -6.09 40.44
C LYS A 59 27.01 -6.65 39.92
N GLU A 60 25.95 -6.49 40.70
CA GLU A 60 24.62 -6.92 40.30
C GLU A 60 24.17 -6.25 38.98
N THR A 61 23.54 -7.05 38.13
CA THR A 61 23.16 -6.68 36.76
C THR A 61 21.77 -6.05 36.75
N LYS A 62 21.64 -4.81 36.25
CA LYS A 62 20.35 -4.13 36.05
C LYS A 62 19.60 -4.70 34.85
N SER A 63 20.30 -4.90 33.72
CA SER A 63 19.81 -5.55 32.50
C SER A 63 20.96 -6.27 31.79
N ALA A 64 20.65 -7.34 31.05
CA ALA A 64 21.63 -8.01 30.20
C ALA A 64 20.98 -8.58 28.93
N ASN A 65 21.39 -8.10 27.76
CA ASN A 65 20.85 -8.55 26.47
C ASN A 65 21.90 -9.35 25.70
N LEU A 66 21.59 -10.61 25.43
CA LEU A 66 22.39 -11.47 24.55
C LEU A 66 21.80 -11.42 23.13
N ILE A 67 22.62 -11.08 22.14
CA ILE A 67 22.29 -11.05 20.71
C ILE A 67 23.24 -11.99 19.98
N MET A 68 22.74 -12.95 19.21
CA MET A 68 23.58 -13.88 18.45
C MET A 68 22.98 -14.21 17.08
N SER A 69 23.84 -14.49 16.12
CA SER A 69 23.50 -15.07 14.82
C SER A 69 24.53 -16.13 14.43
N CYS A 70 24.14 -17.08 13.60
CA CYS A 70 25.01 -18.13 13.07
C CYS A 70 24.56 -18.47 11.65
N ASP A 71 25.49 -18.93 10.81
CA ASP A 71 25.19 -19.24 9.39
C ASP A 71 23.90 -20.08 9.22
N ASN A 72 23.84 -21.28 9.78
CA ASN A 72 22.64 -22.14 9.68
C ASN A 72 21.97 -22.46 11.02
N GLY A 73 22.64 -22.27 12.15
CA GLY A 73 21.93 -22.24 13.42
C GLY A 73 22.79 -22.44 14.64
N PHE A 74 22.21 -22.10 15.79
CA PHE A 74 22.87 -22.20 17.08
C PHE A 74 21.89 -22.44 18.25
N GLU A 75 22.44 -22.98 19.33
CA GLU A 75 21.85 -22.97 20.66
C GLU A 75 22.84 -22.33 21.64
N ALA A 76 22.42 -21.27 22.33
CA ALA A 76 23.23 -20.57 23.32
C ALA A 76 22.78 -20.86 24.75
N PHE A 77 23.75 -20.98 25.64
CA PHE A 77 23.62 -21.33 27.04
C PHE A 77 24.34 -20.30 27.91
N VAL A 78 23.72 -19.95 29.04
CA VAL A 78 24.33 -19.14 30.11
C VAL A 78 24.35 -19.99 31.36
N ASN A 79 25.54 -20.24 31.90
CA ASN A 79 25.75 -21.07 33.10
C ASN A 79 25.03 -22.44 33.01
N GLY A 80 25.07 -23.08 31.84
CA GLY A 80 24.46 -24.39 31.58
C GLY A 80 22.96 -24.35 31.21
N LYS A 81 22.27 -23.22 31.38
CA LYS A 81 20.86 -23.08 30.99
C LYS A 81 20.74 -22.56 29.56
N LYS A 82 19.97 -23.24 28.71
CA LYS A 82 19.66 -22.78 27.35
C LYS A 82 18.84 -21.48 27.43
N VAL A 83 19.26 -20.46 26.69
CA VAL A 83 18.65 -19.11 26.75
C VAL A 83 18.20 -18.58 25.39
N LEU A 84 18.80 -19.03 24.29
CA LEU A 84 18.56 -18.47 22.96
C LEU A 84 18.84 -19.54 21.90
N VAL A 85 18.02 -19.59 20.86
CA VAL A 85 18.25 -20.44 19.68
C VAL A 85 18.05 -19.62 18.40
N GLY A 86 18.70 -20.03 17.31
CA GLY A 86 18.50 -19.47 15.97
C GLY A 86 18.72 -20.52 14.89
N SER A 87 18.06 -20.36 13.74
CA SER A 87 18.03 -21.34 12.64
C SER A 87 18.44 -20.79 11.27
N GLU A 88 18.86 -19.53 11.20
CA GLU A 88 19.39 -18.89 9.99
C GLU A 88 20.12 -17.59 10.35
N TRP A 89 21.03 -17.15 9.48
CA TRP A 89 21.87 -15.98 9.74
C TRP A 89 21.21 -14.64 9.48
N GLY A 90 20.22 -14.60 8.58
CA GLY A 90 19.66 -13.36 8.01
C GLY A 90 19.03 -12.42 9.05
N ASN A 91 18.69 -12.93 10.23
CA ASN A 91 18.24 -12.12 11.37
C ASN A 91 18.80 -12.67 12.68
N ALA A 92 19.63 -11.88 13.37
CA ALA A 92 20.10 -12.23 14.70
C ALA A 92 18.92 -12.38 15.70
N GLN A 93 19.10 -13.25 16.69
CA GLN A 93 18.15 -13.46 17.76
C GLN A 93 18.64 -12.75 19.02
N LYS A 94 17.73 -12.16 19.80
CA LYS A 94 18.05 -11.46 21.05
C LYS A 94 17.17 -11.91 22.21
N THR A 95 17.71 -11.93 23.42
CA THR A 95 16.93 -12.22 24.65
C THR A 95 17.55 -11.57 25.88
N ASP A 96 16.74 -11.34 26.91
CA ASP A 96 17.20 -10.91 28.23
C ASP A 96 17.73 -12.12 29.02
N VAL A 97 19.01 -12.07 29.38
CA VAL A 97 19.71 -13.12 30.13
C VAL A 97 20.04 -12.73 31.57
N LYS A 98 19.55 -11.58 32.07
CA LYS A 98 19.83 -11.08 33.42
C LYS A 98 19.66 -12.14 34.50
N LYS A 99 18.53 -12.87 34.47
CA LYS A 99 18.18 -13.90 35.47
C LYS A 99 19.13 -15.12 35.48
N HIS A 100 19.99 -15.23 34.48
CA HIS A 100 20.97 -16.32 34.34
C HIS A 100 22.39 -15.91 34.71
N LEU A 101 22.61 -14.61 34.98
CA LEU A 101 23.89 -14.05 35.35
C LEU A 101 23.97 -13.82 36.86
N LYS A 102 25.17 -14.00 37.43
CA LYS A 102 25.48 -13.71 38.83
C LYS A 102 26.73 -12.85 38.97
N PRO A 103 26.88 -12.07 40.06
CA PRO A 103 28.16 -11.47 40.39
C PRO A 103 29.26 -12.54 40.45
N GLY A 104 30.44 -12.23 39.93
CA GLY A 104 31.55 -13.15 39.74
C GLY A 104 31.64 -13.71 38.31
N MET A 105 32.17 -14.93 38.20
CA MET A 105 32.40 -15.58 36.91
C MET A 105 31.11 -16.23 36.38
N ASN A 106 30.84 -16.05 35.09
CA ASN A 106 29.76 -16.66 34.34
C ASN A 106 30.32 -17.31 33.07
N LEU A 107 29.64 -18.34 32.58
CA LEU A 107 29.97 -19.00 31.32
C LEU A 107 28.90 -18.68 30.28
N ILE A 108 29.33 -18.23 29.09
CA ILE A 108 28.54 -18.29 27.87
C ILE A 108 29.05 -19.46 27.04
N ALA A 109 28.15 -20.33 26.59
CA ALA A 109 28.47 -21.50 25.79
C ALA A 109 27.51 -21.60 24.60
N VAL A 110 28.00 -22.02 23.43
CA VAL A 110 27.20 -22.04 22.19
C VAL A 110 27.48 -23.31 21.41
N LYS A 111 26.43 -24.05 21.03
CA LYS A 111 26.48 -25.12 20.04
C LYS A 111 26.03 -24.52 18.73
N ALA A 112 26.90 -24.48 17.74
CA ALA A 112 26.61 -23.96 16.42
C ALA A 112 26.73 -25.07 15.38
N TRP A 113 26.03 -24.95 14.26
CA TRP A 113 26.17 -25.86 13.15
C TRP A 113 26.13 -25.12 11.81
N ASN A 114 26.87 -25.69 10.87
CA ASN A 114 26.90 -25.33 9.48
C ASN A 114 26.33 -26.49 8.67
N VAL A 115 25.51 -26.19 7.68
CA VAL A 115 24.92 -27.15 6.74
C VAL A 115 25.83 -27.24 5.53
N GLU A 116 26.16 -26.11 4.91
CA GLU A 116 27.03 -26.04 3.74
C GLU A 116 27.77 -24.69 3.66
N GLY A 117 28.92 -24.64 3.00
CA GLY A 117 29.61 -23.39 2.70
C GLY A 117 30.33 -22.73 3.89
N VAL A 118 30.42 -21.39 3.88
CA VAL A 118 31.20 -20.65 4.88
C VAL A 118 30.48 -20.63 6.23
N ALA A 119 31.16 -21.06 7.29
CA ALA A 119 30.59 -21.06 8.63
C ALA A 119 31.02 -19.84 9.47
N GLY A 120 30.09 -19.35 10.28
CA GLY A 120 30.38 -18.30 11.24
C GLY A 120 29.34 -18.22 12.35
N LEU A 121 29.82 -17.95 13.57
CA LEU A 121 29.03 -17.55 14.72
C LEU A 121 29.39 -16.11 15.11
N VAL A 122 28.41 -15.25 15.32
CA VAL A 122 28.62 -13.88 15.82
C VAL A 122 27.70 -13.58 17.00
N GLY A 123 28.20 -12.86 18.00
CA GLY A 123 27.47 -12.59 19.23
C GLY A 123 27.93 -11.35 19.97
N LYS A 124 26.98 -10.72 20.68
CA LYS A 124 27.22 -9.63 21.63
C LYS A 124 26.36 -9.82 22.87
N LEU A 125 26.97 -9.70 24.05
CA LEU A 125 26.27 -9.57 25.33
C LEU A 125 26.49 -8.16 25.87
N GLU A 126 25.41 -7.39 26.02
CA GLU A 126 25.43 -6.07 26.64
C GLU A 126 24.94 -6.15 28.08
N VAL A 127 25.76 -5.73 29.03
CA VAL A 127 25.46 -5.76 30.46
C VAL A 127 25.47 -4.35 31.02
N VAL A 128 24.39 -3.98 31.72
CA VAL A 128 24.29 -2.75 32.50
C VAL A 128 24.31 -3.11 33.98
N SER A 129 25.26 -2.54 34.73
CA SER A 129 25.33 -2.71 36.19
C SER A 129 24.62 -1.56 36.92
N LEU A 130 24.35 -1.74 38.22
CA LEU A 130 23.64 -0.74 39.05
C LEU A 130 24.41 0.59 39.24
N THR A 131 25.70 0.69 38.88
CA THR A 131 26.56 1.86 39.18
C THR A 131 27.36 2.36 37.96
N ASP A 132 26.75 2.39 36.78
CA ASP A 132 27.15 3.19 35.59
C ASP A 132 28.43 2.85 34.80
N ARG A 133 28.55 1.62 34.26
CA ARG A 133 29.20 1.42 32.93
C ARG A 133 28.48 0.34 32.13
N HIS A 134 28.13 0.66 30.87
CA HIS A 134 27.79 -0.34 29.85
C HIS A 134 29.04 -1.19 29.57
N LYS A 135 28.93 -2.51 29.72
CA LYS A 135 29.99 -3.43 29.35
C LYS A 135 29.49 -4.40 28.29
N SER A 136 30.23 -4.50 27.19
CA SER A 136 29.94 -5.41 26.09
C SER A 136 30.96 -6.55 26.06
N TYR A 137 30.48 -7.76 25.79
CA TYR A 137 31.30 -8.91 25.48
C TYR A 137 30.96 -9.38 24.07
N PHE A 138 31.98 -9.65 23.26
CA PHE A 138 31.82 -10.00 21.86
C PHE A 138 32.31 -11.42 21.57
N THR A 139 31.87 -11.98 20.45
CA THR A 139 32.58 -13.09 19.80
C THR A 139 33.86 -12.57 19.17
N ASP A 140 34.97 -13.25 19.45
CA ASP A 140 36.35 -12.95 19.00
C ASP A 140 37.24 -14.20 19.19
N ASP A 141 38.52 -14.11 18.81
CA ASP A 141 39.53 -15.17 18.97
C ASP A 141 39.78 -15.62 20.42
N THR A 142 39.27 -14.89 21.42
CA THR A 142 39.46 -15.23 22.84
C THR A 142 38.45 -16.25 23.35
N TRP A 143 37.53 -16.71 22.49
CA TRP A 143 36.64 -17.85 22.75
C TRP A 143 37.39 -19.17 22.59
N ARG A 144 37.00 -20.19 23.37
CA ARG A 144 37.48 -21.57 23.16
C ARG A 144 36.53 -22.31 22.24
N SER A 145 37.05 -23.10 21.31
CA SER A 145 36.26 -23.90 20.37
C SER A 145 36.74 -25.34 20.21
N THR A 146 35.82 -26.22 19.82
CA THR A 146 36.07 -27.60 19.37
C THR A 146 34.95 -28.03 18.41
N ASN A 147 35.19 -29.05 17.59
CA ASN A 147 34.17 -29.74 16.80
C ASN A 147 33.75 -31.10 17.39
N LYS A 148 34.27 -31.47 18.57
CA LYS A 148 33.91 -32.70 19.28
C LYS A 148 32.91 -32.40 20.39
N GLU A 149 31.74 -33.02 20.34
CA GLU A 149 30.76 -32.94 21.42
C GLU A 149 31.26 -33.74 22.64
N ALA A 150 31.15 -33.16 23.83
CA ALA A 150 31.48 -33.83 25.09
C ALA A 150 30.39 -33.58 26.13
N LYS A 151 29.99 -34.60 26.88
CA LYS A 151 28.91 -34.47 27.86
C LYS A 151 29.25 -33.39 28.90
N GLY A 152 28.32 -32.45 29.12
CA GLY A 152 28.49 -31.36 30.08
C GLY A 152 29.38 -30.19 29.62
N TRP A 153 29.76 -30.12 28.33
CA TRP A 153 30.58 -29.05 27.77
C TRP A 153 30.06 -27.63 28.08
N ASN A 154 28.75 -27.47 28.22
CA ASN A 154 28.07 -26.20 28.51
C ASN A 154 28.03 -25.82 30.01
N LEU A 155 28.59 -26.65 30.90
CA LEU A 155 28.66 -26.39 32.35
C LEU A 155 29.91 -25.59 32.73
N PHE A 156 29.83 -24.79 33.81
CA PHE A 156 30.90 -23.86 34.21
C PHE A 156 32.26 -24.55 34.49
N ASN A 157 32.23 -25.73 35.14
CA ASN A 157 33.42 -26.48 35.59
C ASN A 157 33.95 -27.50 34.57
N PHE A 158 33.42 -27.54 33.35
CA PHE A 158 33.91 -28.49 32.33
C PHE A 158 35.36 -28.19 31.93
N ASP A 159 36.21 -29.24 31.91
CA ASP A 159 37.61 -29.18 31.51
C ASP A 159 37.74 -28.91 30.01
N THR A 160 38.46 -27.84 29.65
CA THR A 160 38.72 -27.46 28.25
C THR A 160 40.05 -27.99 27.72
N ASN A 161 40.72 -28.90 28.42
CA ASN A 161 41.93 -29.54 27.90
C ASN A 161 41.66 -30.14 26.51
N GLY A 162 42.47 -29.73 25.53
CA GLY A 162 42.30 -30.08 24.12
C GLY A 162 41.39 -29.14 23.29
N TRP A 163 40.77 -28.13 23.88
CA TRP A 163 40.05 -27.07 23.13
C TRP A 163 41.03 -25.98 22.69
N LYS A 164 40.95 -25.59 21.42
CA LYS A 164 41.74 -24.49 20.86
C LYS A 164 41.01 -23.15 21.00
N THR A 165 41.68 -22.06 20.64
CA THR A 165 41.03 -20.76 20.46
C THR A 165 40.18 -20.76 19.20
N ALA A 166 39.09 -20.00 19.21
CA ALA A 166 38.22 -19.84 18.05
C ALA A 166 38.97 -19.10 16.93
N THR A 167 38.70 -19.50 15.70
CA THR A 167 39.28 -18.85 14.52
C THR A 167 38.34 -17.75 14.06
N GLU A 168 38.84 -16.53 13.90
CA GLU A 168 38.07 -15.44 13.32
C GLU A 168 37.89 -15.66 11.82
N THR A 169 36.64 -15.63 11.36
CA THR A 169 36.25 -15.84 9.96
C THR A 169 35.75 -14.56 9.28
N GLY A 170 35.57 -13.48 10.04
CA GLY A 170 35.20 -12.16 9.51
C GLY A 170 34.79 -11.19 10.62
N VAL A 171 34.37 -10.00 10.22
CA VAL A 171 33.87 -8.94 11.10
C VAL A 171 32.38 -8.69 10.83
N LEU A 172 31.61 -8.28 11.85
CA LEU A 172 30.20 -7.92 11.65
C LEU A 172 30.08 -6.81 10.59
N GLY A 173 29.35 -7.07 9.50
CA GLY A 173 29.29 -6.19 8.33
C GLY A 173 29.93 -6.78 7.07
N ASP A 174 30.84 -7.75 7.22
CA ASP A 174 31.52 -8.38 6.09
C ASP A 174 30.59 -9.29 5.28
N ASN A 175 30.83 -9.39 3.97
CA ASN A 175 30.20 -10.39 3.12
C ASN A 175 30.68 -11.81 3.50
N PRO A 176 29.82 -12.84 3.40
CA PRO A 176 28.46 -12.82 2.84
C PRO A 176 27.36 -12.34 3.80
N TRP A 177 27.66 -12.13 5.09
CA TRP A 177 26.63 -12.00 6.12
C TRP A 177 26.11 -10.57 6.37
N GLY A 178 26.90 -9.53 6.09
CA GLY A 178 26.52 -8.15 6.37
C GLY A 178 26.29 -7.85 7.87
N ASN A 179 25.50 -6.81 8.18
CA ASN A 179 25.20 -6.41 9.56
C ASN A 179 23.88 -7.04 10.07
N VAL A 180 23.97 -8.32 10.45
CA VAL A 180 22.82 -9.13 10.93
C VAL A 180 22.19 -8.62 12.24
N PHE A 181 22.84 -7.71 12.97
CA PHE A 181 22.32 -7.16 14.24
C PHE A 181 21.33 -6.02 14.04
N ALA A 182 21.32 -5.38 12.87
CA ALA A 182 20.39 -4.27 12.56
C ALA A 182 18.91 -4.69 12.64
N LEU A 183 18.62 -5.99 12.46
CA LEU A 183 17.27 -6.56 12.43
C LEU A 183 17.00 -7.57 13.56
N ALA A 184 17.76 -7.50 14.67
CA ALA A 184 17.69 -8.53 15.72
C ALA A 184 16.28 -8.68 16.34
N GLN A 185 15.72 -9.90 16.28
CA GLN A 185 14.37 -10.26 16.72
C GLN A 185 14.39 -10.92 18.11
N GLN A 186 13.29 -10.81 18.88
CA GLN A 186 13.19 -11.50 20.18
C GLN A 186 13.18 -13.02 19.98
N GLY A 187 14.19 -13.70 20.53
CA GLY A 187 14.39 -15.14 20.41
C GLY A 187 13.81 -15.94 21.59
N GLY A 188 13.42 -17.18 21.32
CA GLY A 188 12.94 -18.14 22.32
C GLY A 188 14.01 -19.13 22.78
N THR A 189 13.62 -20.05 23.66
CA THR A 189 14.46 -21.18 24.12
C THR A 189 14.27 -22.45 23.30
N ASP A 190 13.23 -22.49 22.45
CA ASP A 190 12.92 -23.58 21.53
C ASP A 190 12.79 -23.03 20.10
N LEU A 191 13.18 -23.83 19.11
CA LEU A 191 12.80 -23.57 17.71
C LEU A 191 11.28 -23.70 17.66
N LYS A 192 10.55 -22.57 17.58
CA LYS A 192 9.09 -22.61 17.56
C LYS A 192 8.64 -23.37 16.32
N LYS A 193 8.22 -24.62 16.52
CA LYS A 193 7.36 -25.34 15.59
C LYS A 193 6.09 -24.50 15.43
N SER A 194 5.57 -24.38 14.21
CA SER A 194 4.27 -23.79 13.94
C SER A 194 3.19 -24.59 14.69
N ASN A 195 2.89 -24.22 15.94
CA ASN A 195 1.95 -24.95 16.76
C ASN A 195 0.53 -24.43 16.49
N PRO A 196 -0.43 -25.29 16.09
CA PRO A 196 -1.83 -24.91 15.93
C PRO A 196 -2.46 -24.28 17.19
N ALA A 197 -1.89 -24.51 18.38
CA ALA A 197 -2.34 -23.90 19.63
C ALA A 197 -2.13 -22.37 19.71
N ASP A 198 -1.26 -21.80 18.86
CA ASP A 198 -0.99 -20.35 18.80
C ASP A 198 -1.85 -19.63 17.73
N LEU A 199 -2.82 -20.33 17.13
CA LEU A 199 -3.66 -19.80 16.05
C LEU A 199 -4.90 -19.08 16.59
N LYS A 200 -5.17 -17.90 16.05
CA LYS A 200 -6.54 -17.37 16.04
C LYS A 200 -7.31 -18.12 14.95
N LEU A 201 -8.36 -18.82 15.33
CA LEU A 201 -9.22 -19.59 14.43
C LEU A 201 -10.68 -19.13 14.54
N ALA A 202 -11.39 -19.19 13.42
CA ALA A 202 -12.83 -19.02 13.41
C ALA A 202 -13.53 -20.02 14.34
N LYS A 203 -14.63 -19.58 14.96
CA LYS A 203 -15.35 -20.39 15.95
C LYS A 203 -15.84 -21.70 15.35
N GLY A 204 -15.58 -22.82 16.04
CA GLY A 204 -16.03 -24.14 15.63
C GLY A 204 -15.11 -24.83 14.61
N PHE A 205 -13.96 -24.25 14.30
CA PHE A 205 -12.94 -24.87 13.44
C PHE A 205 -11.75 -25.38 14.23
N LYS A 206 -11.10 -26.43 13.69
CA LYS A 206 -9.82 -26.96 14.14
C LYS A 206 -8.83 -26.86 12.97
N SER A 207 -7.59 -26.46 13.26
CA SER A 207 -6.47 -26.59 12.32
C SER A 207 -5.47 -27.63 12.84
N GLU A 208 -5.02 -28.51 11.96
CA GLU A 208 -4.09 -29.59 12.24
C GLU A 208 -2.85 -29.43 11.37
N LEU A 209 -1.66 -29.51 11.97
CA LEU A 209 -0.41 -29.61 11.22
C LEU A 209 -0.25 -31.06 10.75
N LEU A 210 -0.29 -31.29 9.44
CA LEU A 210 -0.16 -32.63 8.86
C LEU A 210 1.29 -32.97 8.51
N TYR A 211 2.05 -31.98 8.05
CA TYR A 211 3.40 -32.22 7.55
C TYR A 211 4.30 -31.02 7.73
N ASN A 212 5.51 -31.24 8.26
CA ASN A 212 6.60 -30.28 8.19
C ASN A 212 7.47 -30.62 6.99
N VAL A 213 7.50 -29.75 6.00
CA VAL A 213 8.23 -30.00 4.75
C VAL A 213 9.74 -29.98 5.03
N PRO A 214 10.49 -31.07 4.74
CA PRO A 214 11.94 -31.07 4.87
C PRO A 214 12.57 -30.09 3.87
N LYS A 215 12.93 -28.89 4.33
CA LYS A 215 13.38 -27.79 3.46
C LYS A 215 14.55 -28.17 2.54
N SER A 216 15.51 -28.95 3.02
CA SER A 216 16.69 -29.35 2.23
C SER A 216 16.36 -30.25 1.04
N SER A 217 15.36 -31.13 1.16
CA SER A 217 15.02 -32.12 0.13
C SER A 217 13.71 -31.83 -0.62
N GLN A 218 12.81 -31.02 -0.03
CA GLN A 218 11.48 -30.73 -0.57
C GLN A 218 11.19 -29.23 -0.75
N GLY A 219 12.13 -28.36 -0.35
CA GLY A 219 12.05 -26.93 -0.60
C GLY A 219 10.97 -26.24 0.21
N SER A 220 10.37 -25.21 -0.38
CA SER A 220 9.33 -24.40 0.23
C SER A 220 8.11 -24.37 -0.67
N TRP A 221 7.01 -25.00 -0.25
CA TRP A 221 5.82 -25.14 -1.09
C TRP A 221 5.01 -23.83 -1.18
N VAL A 222 4.69 -23.42 -2.40
CA VAL A 222 4.05 -22.12 -2.71
C VAL A 222 2.73 -22.21 -3.47
N ALA A 223 2.40 -23.36 -4.02
CA ALA A 223 1.13 -23.61 -4.70
C ALA A 223 0.68 -25.05 -4.41
N ILE A 224 -0.63 -25.26 -4.28
CA ILE A 224 -1.25 -26.58 -4.13
C ILE A 224 -2.51 -26.72 -4.99
N CYS A 225 -2.77 -27.93 -5.49
CA CYS A 225 -4.06 -28.29 -6.08
C CYS A 225 -4.46 -29.72 -5.68
N VAL A 226 -5.67 -30.14 -6.03
CA VAL A 226 -6.16 -31.50 -5.77
C VAL A 226 -6.33 -32.23 -7.11
N ASP A 227 -5.82 -33.45 -7.20
CA ASP A 227 -6.01 -34.32 -8.36
C ASP A 227 -7.37 -35.04 -8.34
N ASP A 228 -7.66 -35.80 -9.40
CA ASP A 228 -8.91 -36.55 -9.56
C ASP A 228 -9.11 -37.70 -8.58
N GLN A 229 -8.07 -38.09 -7.84
CA GLN A 229 -8.15 -39.08 -6.77
C GLN A 229 -8.31 -38.44 -5.38
N GLY A 230 -8.24 -37.11 -5.26
CA GLY A 230 -8.30 -36.43 -3.97
C GLY A 230 -6.96 -36.35 -3.24
N ARG A 231 -5.85 -36.55 -3.95
CA ARG A 231 -4.49 -36.30 -3.45
C ARG A 231 -4.12 -34.86 -3.75
N ILE A 232 -3.25 -34.29 -2.94
CA ILE A 232 -2.79 -32.92 -3.09
C ILE A 232 -1.48 -32.93 -3.88
N ILE A 233 -1.34 -32.04 -4.86
CA ILE A 233 -0.07 -31.78 -5.53
C ILE A 233 0.44 -30.43 -5.05
N ALA A 234 1.70 -30.37 -4.64
CA ALA A 234 2.37 -29.17 -4.18
C ALA A 234 3.59 -28.85 -5.07
N SER A 235 3.84 -27.55 -5.30
CA SER A 235 5.06 -27.10 -5.98
C SER A 235 5.95 -26.34 -5.01
N ASP A 236 7.24 -26.68 -5.02
CA ASP A 236 8.25 -25.87 -4.37
C ASP A 236 8.61 -24.61 -5.18
N GLN A 237 8.99 -23.54 -4.47
CA GLN A 237 9.34 -22.25 -5.09
C GLN A 237 10.70 -22.27 -5.82
N GLY A 238 11.63 -23.09 -5.34
CA GLY A 238 12.99 -23.21 -5.84
C GLY A 238 13.08 -24.31 -6.90
N ASP A 239 13.95 -25.27 -6.68
CA ASP A 239 14.40 -26.27 -7.66
C ASP A 239 14.18 -27.72 -7.22
N LYS A 240 13.32 -27.95 -6.22
CA LYS A 240 13.08 -29.27 -5.62
C LYS A 240 11.98 -30.06 -6.31
N GLY A 241 11.04 -29.38 -6.96
CA GLY A 241 10.08 -29.94 -7.91
C GLY A 241 8.65 -30.02 -7.40
N LEU A 242 7.88 -30.96 -7.96
CA LEU A 242 6.50 -31.23 -7.57
C LEU A 242 6.40 -32.44 -6.63
N TYR A 243 5.49 -32.37 -5.67
CA TYR A 243 5.24 -33.41 -4.68
C TYR A 243 3.76 -33.77 -4.66
N ARG A 244 3.44 -35.06 -4.57
CA ARG A 244 2.08 -35.55 -4.37
C ARG A 244 1.93 -36.05 -2.94
N ILE A 245 0.81 -35.68 -2.32
CA ILE A 245 0.51 -35.91 -0.91
C ILE A 245 -0.84 -36.62 -0.82
N ASP A 246 -0.88 -37.80 -0.21
CA ASP A 246 -2.13 -38.51 0.07
C ASP A 246 -2.59 -38.30 1.52
N PRO A 247 -3.68 -37.54 1.76
CA PRO A 247 -4.17 -37.27 3.10
C PRO A 247 -5.17 -38.32 3.64
N ARG A 248 -5.47 -39.39 2.89
CA ARG A 248 -6.60 -40.30 3.16
C ARG A 248 -6.25 -41.48 4.10
N GLY A 249 -5.00 -41.64 4.52
CA GLY A 249 -4.54 -42.68 5.44
C GLY A 249 -4.21 -42.17 6.85
N ASP A 250 -3.92 -43.10 7.78
CA ASP A 250 -3.46 -42.77 9.14
C ASP A 250 -2.10 -42.05 9.12
N ASP A 251 -1.22 -42.45 8.20
CA ASP A 251 0.06 -41.80 7.92
C ASP A 251 -0.02 -41.02 6.60
N LEU A 252 0.50 -39.79 6.62
CA LEU A 252 0.59 -38.96 5.43
C LEU A 252 1.68 -39.49 4.49
N LYS A 253 1.31 -39.86 3.26
CA LYS A 253 2.28 -40.28 2.23
C LYS A 253 2.64 -39.09 1.36
N VAL A 254 3.95 -38.85 1.20
CA VAL A 254 4.49 -37.78 0.36
C VAL A 254 5.46 -38.40 -0.64
N GLU A 255 5.19 -38.24 -1.92
CA GLU A 255 6.04 -38.71 -3.02
C GLU A 255 6.48 -37.53 -3.90
N LYS A 256 7.67 -37.64 -4.49
CA LYS A 256 8.14 -36.70 -5.50
C LYS A 256 7.64 -37.16 -6.87
N LEU A 257 7.05 -36.27 -7.65
CA LEU A 257 6.62 -36.59 -9.01
C LEU A 257 7.82 -36.70 -9.94
N ASN A 258 7.80 -37.70 -10.84
CA ASN A 258 8.89 -37.95 -11.79
C ASN A 258 8.83 -37.03 -13.02
N ILE A 259 8.80 -35.71 -12.80
CA ILE A 259 8.76 -34.70 -13.84
C ILE A 259 9.67 -33.52 -13.48
N ASN A 260 10.38 -32.97 -14.47
CA ASN A 260 11.33 -31.87 -14.27
C ASN A 260 10.63 -30.50 -14.27
N ILE A 261 9.71 -30.30 -13.34
CA ILE A 261 8.94 -29.06 -13.15
C ILE A 261 9.12 -28.57 -11.72
N SER A 262 9.36 -27.27 -11.57
CA SER A 262 9.58 -26.59 -10.29
C SER A 262 9.15 -25.12 -10.39
N SER A 263 9.11 -24.40 -9.26
CA SER A 263 8.75 -22.97 -9.21
C SER A 263 7.35 -22.65 -9.77
N ALA A 264 6.44 -23.63 -9.83
CA ALA A 264 5.08 -23.39 -10.29
C ALA A 264 4.32 -22.63 -9.20
N GLN A 265 3.74 -21.49 -9.57
CA GLN A 265 2.90 -20.68 -8.67
C GLN A 265 1.43 -20.74 -9.06
N GLY A 266 1.10 -21.38 -10.20
CA GLY A 266 -0.24 -21.86 -10.50
C GLY A 266 -0.22 -23.36 -10.72
N LEU A 267 -1.10 -24.08 -10.01
CA LEU A 267 -1.34 -25.50 -10.19
C LEU A 267 -2.84 -25.75 -10.34
N LEU A 268 -3.23 -26.52 -11.34
CA LEU A 268 -4.62 -26.90 -11.56
C LEU A 268 -4.69 -28.27 -12.20
N TYR A 269 -5.31 -29.25 -11.54
CA TYR A 269 -5.68 -30.50 -12.20
C TYR A 269 -7.05 -30.34 -12.86
N ALA A 270 -7.10 -30.45 -14.19
CA ALA A 270 -8.34 -30.33 -14.95
C ALA A 270 -8.22 -31.04 -16.29
N HIS A 271 -9.33 -31.57 -16.80
CA HIS A 271 -9.38 -32.24 -18.11
C HIS A 271 -8.39 -33.41 -18.26
N GLY A 272 -8.15 -34.15 -17.17
CA GLY A 272 -7.23 -35.30 -17.15
C GLY A 272 -5.74 -34.93 -17.23
N ALA A 273 -5.39 -33.66 -16.99
CA ALA A 273 -4.02 -33.17 -17.03
C ALA A 273 -3.73 -32.24 -15.85
N LEU A 274 -2.44 -32.17 -15.46
CA LEU A 274 -1.96 -31.16 -14.53
C LEU A 274 -1.49 -29.94 -15.34
N TRP A 275 -2.17 -28.83 -15.17
CA TRP A 275 -1.80 -27.53 -15.72
C TRP A 275 -0.94 -26.79 -14.70
N VAL A 276 0.21 -26.31 -15.16
CA VAL A 276 1.15 -25.57 -14.32
C VAL A 276 1.47 -24.23 -14.96
N ASN A 277 1.54 -23.18 -14.16
CA ASN A 277 2.03 -21.87 -14.56
C ASN A 277 3.32 -21.57 -13.80
N ILE A 278 4.44 -21.66 -14.52
CA ILE A 278 5.77 -21.58 -13.94
C ILE A 278 6.17 -20.13 -13.74
N ASN A 279 6.73 -19.82 -12.57
CA ASN A 279 7.33 -18.53 -12.26
C ASN A 279 8.85 -18.67 -12.09
N GLY A 280 9.59 -18.55 -13.19
CA GLY A 280 11.04 -18.71 -13.18
C GLY A 280 11.58 -19.19 -14.52
N LYS A 281 12.50 -20.15 -14.50
CA LYS A 281 13.01 -20.77 -15.73
C LYS A 281 11.85 -21.45 -16.46
N ASN A 282 11.71 -21.21 -17.76
CA ASN A 282 10.56 -21.65 -18.57
C ASN A 282 9.22 -21.06 -18.09
N ALA A 283 9.22 -19.80 -17.66
CA ALA A 283 8.02 -19.11 -17.21
C ALA A 283 6.86 -19.19 -18.22
N GLY A 284 5.68 -19.59 -17.76
CA GLY A 284 4.48 -19.71 -18.59
C GLY A 284 3.68 -20.99 -18.32
N VAL A 285 2.66 -21.21 -19.16
CA VAL A 285 1.72 -22.31 -18.98
C VAL A 285 2.23 -23.58 -19.67
N HIS A 286 2.27 -24.67 -18.91
CA HIS A 286 2.53 -26.02 -19.37
C HIS A 286 1.35 -26.95 -19.06
N ARG A 287 1.20 -27.99 -19.86
CA ARG A 287 0.25 -29.09 -19.63
C ARG A 287 1.00 -30.40 -19.48
N LEU A 288 0.81 -31.04 -18.33
CA LEU A 288 1.46 -32.30 -17.97
C LEU A 288 0.43 -33.44 -18.05
N THR A 289 0.76 -34.51 -18.77
CA THR A 289 -0.15 -35.66 -19.00
C THR A 289 0.56 -36.96 -18.67
N ASP A 290 -0.17 -37.90 -18.08
CA ASP A 290 0.19 -39.31 -17.98
C ASP A 290 -0.29 -40.01 -19.25
N THR A 291 0.64 -40.49 -20.08
CA THR A 291 0.32 -41.13 -21.36
C THR A 291 0.40 -42.65 -21.31
N ASN A 292 0.94 -43.24 -20.24
CA ASN A 292 1.16 -44.68 -20.09
C ASN A 292 0.29 -45.33 -18.99
N GLY A 293 -0.42 -44.53 -18.18
CA GLY A 293 -1.30 -44.97 -17.10
C GLY A 293 -0.57 -45.44 -15.84
N ASP A 294 0.69 -45.05 -15.65
CA ASP A 294 1.50 -45.40 -14.47
C ASP A 294 1.30 -44.46 -13.27
N ASP A 295 0.36 -43.51 -13.39
CA ASP A 295 0.05 -42.50 -12.39
C ASP A 295 1.21 -41.51 -12.14
N GLN A 296 2.13 -41.37 -13.12
CA GLN A 296 3.13 -40.31 -13.23
C GLN A 296 2.91 -39.48 -14.50
N PHE A 297 3.29 -38.20 -14.45
CA PHE A 297 3.25 -37.37 -15.65
C PHE A 297 4.54 -37.56 -16.47
N ASP A 298 4.41 -38.07 -17.69
CA ASP A 298 5.55 -38.34 -18.60
C ASP A 298 5.66 -37.34 -19.76
N LYS A 299 4.61 -36.58 -20.05
CA LYS A 299 4.56 -35.62 -21.16
C LYS A 299 4.38 -34.19 -20.67
N ASP A 300 5.32 -33.32 -21.02
CA ASP A 300 5.26 -31.86 -20.81
C ASP A 300 5.03 -31.11 -22.14
N GLU A 301 3.92 -30.39 -22.24
CA GLU A 301 3.61 -29.50 -23.36
C GLU A 301 3.69 -28.03 -22.91
N TYR A 302 4.69 -27.30 -23.41
CA TYR A 302 4.85 -25.86 -23.14
C TYR A 302 3.95 -25.02 -24.05
N LEU A 303 2.79 -24.61 -23.55
CA LEU A 303 1.70 -24.03 -24.35
C LEU A 303 1.83 -22.51 -24.55
N LYS A 304 2.23 -21.78 -23.50
CA LYS A 304 2.27 -20.32 -23.55
C LYS A 304 3.48 -19.75 -22.79
N PRO A 305 4.58 -19.48 -23.49
CA PRO A 305 5.72 -18.78 -22.91
C PRO A 305 5.35 -17.38 -22.40
N MET A 306 5.89 -17.01 -21.24
CA MET A 306 5.69 -15.70 -20.62
C MET A 306 7.02 -15.00 -20.34
N GLN A 307 6.99 -13.67 -20.44
CA GLN A 307 8.13 -12.82 -20.12
C GLN A 307 7.87 -12.10 -18.80
N GLY A 308 8.57 -12.50 -17.76
CA GLY A 308 8.40 -11.99 -16.41
C GLY A 308 8.75 -13.04 -15.36
N GLY A 309 8.79 -12.64 -14.10
CA GLY A 309 9.03 -13.55 -12.99
C GLY A 309 9.26 -12.82 -11.67
N GLY A 310 9.62 -13.58 -10.65
CA GLY A 310 9.82 -13.09 -9.29
C GLY A 310 8.50 -12.89 -8.56
N GLU A 311 8.45 -11.98 -7.59
CA GLU A 311 7.27 -11.80 -6.72
C GLU A 311 5.99 -11.42 -7.47
N HIS A 312 6.12 -10.81 -8.66
CA HIS A 312 5.01 -10.30 -9.49
C HIS A 312 4.95 -11.03 -10.86
N GLY A 313 5.27 -12.32 -10.83
CA GLY A 313 5.41 -13.19 -11.99
C GLY A 313 4.08 -13.75 -12.52
N PRO A 314 4.17 -14.81 -13.34
CA PRO A 314 3.02 -15.67 -13.64
C PRO A 314 2.59 -16.39 -12.37
N HIS A 315 1.28 -16.41 -12.08
CA HIS A 315 0.75 -17.00 -10.85
C HIS A 315 -0.39 -17.99 -11.14
N ALA A 316 -1.53 -17.89 -10.47
CA ALA A 316 -2.52 -18.95 -10.40
C ALA A 316 -3.23 -19.33 -11.72
N LEU A 317 -3.84 -20.52 -11.68
CA LEU A 317 -4.74 -21.08 -12.68
C LEU A 317 -6.04 -21.49 -11.98
N VAL A 318 -7.20 -21.19 -12.58
CA VAL A 318 -8.49 -21.67 -12.05
C VAL A 318 -9.42 -22.13 -13.18
N LEU A 319 -10.12 -23.24 -12.95
CA LEU A 319 -11.12 -23.76 -13.89
C LEU A 319 -12.44 -23.00 -13.72
N SER A 320 -13.06 -22.63 -14.84
CA SER A 320 -14.40 -22.02 -14.82
C SER A 320 -15.47 -22.99 -14.32
N PRO A 321 -16.56 -22.51 -13.70
CA PRO A 321 -17.62 -23.38 -13.18
C PRO A 321 -18.29 -24.26 -14.25
N ASN A 322 -18.38 -23.76 -15.48
CA ASN A 322 -18.88 -24.52 -16.63
C ASN A 322 -17.85 -25.49 -17.23
N LYS A 323 -16.62 -25.54 -16.71
CA LYS A 323 -15.51 -26.40 -17.16
C LYS A 323 -15.08 -26.17 -18.61
N GLU A 324 -15.40 -25.03 -19.20
CA GLU A 324 -15.04 -24.74 -20.60
C GLU A 324 -13.69 -24.01 -20.72
N HIS A 325 -13.31 -23.23 -19.71
CA HIS A 325 -12.13 -22.37 -19.76
C HIS A 325 -11.26 -22.51 -18.52
N ILE A 326 -9.94 -22.45 -18.73
CA ILE A 326 -8.96 -22.23 -17.67
C ILE A 326 -8.58 -20.76 -17.71
N TYR A 327 -8.70 -20.09 -16.56
CA TYR A 327 -8.24 -18.72 -16.37
C TYR A 327 -6.81 -18.74 -15.86
N VAL A 328 -6.02 -17.76 -16.28
CA VAL A 328 -4.61 -17.59 -15.91
C VAL A 328 -4.31 -16.12 -15.65
N ILE A 329 -3.39 -15.86 -14.72
CA ILE A 329 -2.99 -14.51 -14.32
C ILE A 329 -1.49 -14.26 -14.45
N GLY A 330 -1.14 -13.00 -14.67
CA GLY A 330 0.21 -12.48 -14.53
C GLY A 330 0.19 -11.14 -13.80
N GLY A 331 1.11 -10.98 -12.84
CA GLY A 331 1.34 -9.69 -12.17
C GLY A 331 1.92 -8.65 -13.13
N ASN A 332 2.06 -7.40 -12.69
CA ASN A 332 2.54 -6.30 -13.53
C ASN A 332 3.99 -6.44 -14.00
N HIS A 333 4.80 -7.33 -13.41
CA HIS A 333 6.13 -7.70 -13.92
C HIS A 333 6.09 -8.83 -14.96
N THR A 334 4.89 -9.34 -15.28
CA THR A 334 4.66 -10.32 -16.32
C THR A 334 4.01 -9.64 -17.52
N LYS A 335 4.74 -9.54 -18.61
CA LYS A 335 4.22 -8.96 -19.85
C LYS A 335 3.05 -9.82 -20.35
N LEU A 336 1.91 -9.17 -20.63
CA LEU A 336 0.76 -9.81 -21.26
C LEU A 336 1.20 -10.51 -22.55
N PRO A 337 1.10 -11.85 -22.64
CA PRO A 337 1.42 -12.56 -23.87
C PRO A 337 0.42 -12.20 -24.97
N LYS A 338 0.81 -12.37 -26.24
CA LYS A 338 -0.11 -12.20 -27.37
C LYS A 338 -1.29 -13.16 -27.23
N THR A 339 -2.51 -12.63 -27.21
CA THR A 339 -3.77 -13.42 -27.20
C THR A 339 -4.43 -13.43 -28.57
N ASP A 340 -5.34 -14.37 -28.79
CA ASP A 340 -6.10 -14.53 -30.05
C ASP A 340 -7.26 -13.52 -30.12
N SER A 341 -7.87 -13.22 -28.97
CA SER A 341 -8.90 -12.20 -28.82
C SER A 341 -8.73 -11.42 -27.51
N SER A 342 -9.56 -10.38 -27.33
CA SER A 342 -9.65 -9.60 -26.10
C SER A 342 -11.07 -9.10 -25.93
N VAL A 343 -11.64 -9.28 -24.73
CA VAL A 343 -12.87 -8.59 -24.32
C VAL A 343 -12.58 -7.20 -23.73
N VAL A 344 -11.31 -6.89 -23.47
CA VAL A 344 -10.84 -5.55 -23.12
C VAL A 344 -10.53 -4.78 -24.42
N PRO A 345 -11.05 -3.54 -24.61
CA PRO A 345 -10.66 -2.70 -25.74
C PRO A 345 -9.15 -2.49 -25.83
N THR A 346 -8.53 -2.83 -26.96
CA THR A 346 -7.06 -2.93 -27.11
C THR A 346 -6.31 -1.61 -27.26
N ASN A 347 -7.02 -0.49 -27.18
CA ASN A 347 -6.47 0.86 -27.21
C ASN A 347 -6.18 1.42 -25.80
N TRP A 348 -6.06 0.58 -24.77
CA TRP A 348 -5.67 1.00 -23.42
C TRP A 348 -4.35 1.77 -23.42
N ASP A 349 -4.23 2.75 -22.52
CA ASP A 349 -3.01 3.52 -22.31
C ASP A 349 -2.98 4.04 -20.87
N GLU A 350 -2.02 4.92 -20.55
CA GLU A 350 -1.83 5.52 -19.24
C GLU A 350 -2.98 6.44 -18.82
N ASP A 351 -3.64 7.09 -19.77
CA ASP A 351 -4.74 8.05 -19.59
C ASP A 351 -4.54 9.07 -18.47
N LEU A 352 -3.38 9.74 -18.45
CA LEU A 352 -3.02 10.78 -17.48
C LEU A 352 -2.92 12.15 -18.17
N LEU A 353 -3.70 13.13 -17.68
CA LEU A 353 -3.71 14.48 -18.25
C LEU A 353 -2.43 15.26 -17.92
N LEU A 354 -2.01 15.21 -16.66
CA LEU A 354 -0.77 15.82 -16.20
C LEU A 354 0.31 14.75 -16.05
N LYS A 355 1.57 15.19 -16.16
CA LYS A 355 2.75 14.32 -16.06
C LYS A 355 2.69 13.50 -14.77
N ARG A 356 2.91 12.18 -14.85
CA ARG A 356 3.14 11.33 -13.66
C ARG A 356 4.56 11.46 -13.13
N LEU A 357 4.75 11.01 -11.90
CA LEU A 357 6.07 10.65 -11.40
C LEU A 357 6.13 9.14 -11.12
N PRO A 358 7.08 8.41 -11.72
CA PRO A 358 7.36 7.02 -11.34
C PRO A 358 7.73 6.90 -9.86
N ASP A 359 7.78 5.66 -9.36
CA ASP A 359 8.22 5.39 -8.00
C ASP A 359 9.58 6.06 -7.70
N ALA A 360 9.65 6.80 -6.61
CA ALA A 360 10.83 7.60 -6.26
C ALA A 360 12.07 6.77 -5.94
N ARG A 361 11.92 5.45 -5.72
CA ARG A 361 13.00 4.49 -5.47
C ARG A 361 13.19 3.51 -6.63
N GLY A 362 12.53 3.72 -7.76
CA GLY A 362 12.69 2.93 -8.98
C GLY A 362 11.82 1.68 -9.08
N HIS A 363 10.98 1.36 -8.08
CA HIS A 363 10.14 0.17 -8.13
C HIS A 363 9.14 0.23 -9.29
N ALA A 364 9.17 -0.77 -10.18
CA ALA A 364 8.32 -0.85 -11.37
C ALA A 364 8.35 0.41 -12.26
N ALA A 365 9.37 1.28 -12.15
CA ALA A 365 9.36 2.62 -12.74
C ALA A 365 9.22 2.64 -14.27
N SER A 366 9.65 1.56 -14.94
CA SER A 366 9.58 1.37 -16.39
C SER A 366 8.29 0.68 -16.87
N ILE A 367 7.51 0.06 -15.98
CA ILE A 367 6.31 -0.69 -16.35
C ILE A 367 5.19 0.28 -16.73
N ARG A 368 4.43 -0.07 -17.76
CA ARG A 368 3.33 0.71 -18.34
C ARG A 368 2.06 -0.13 -18.37
N ALA A 369 0.94 0.51 -18.71
CA ALA A 369 -0.30 -0.20 -19.04
C ALA A 369 0.00 -1.37 -20.01
N PRO A 370 -0.65 -2.54 -19.85
CA PRO A 370 -1.81 -2.80 -19.01
C PRO A 370 -1.53 -3.09 -17.53
N GLY A 371 -0.26 -3.24 -17.11
CA GLY A 371 0.05 -3.76 -15.77
C GLY A 371 -0.30 -5.25 -15.65
N GLY A 372 -0.75 -5.68 -14.46
CA GLY A 372 -1.21 -7.05 -14.23
C GLY A 372 -2.50 -7.35 -15.00
N TRP A 373 -2.67 -8.61 -15.40
CA TRP A 373 -3.73 -9.05 -16.32
C TRP A 373 -4.28 -10.44 -15.98
N ILE A 374 -5.50 -10.71 -16.44
CA ILE A 374 -6.16 -12.01 -16.40
C ILE A 374 -6.56 -12.38 -17.83
N ALA A 375 -6.22 -13.59 -18.26
CA ALA A 375 -6.62 -14.18 -19.53
C ALA A 375 -7.30 -15.54 -19.30
N ARG A 376 -7.89 -16.09 -20.36
CA ARG A 376 -8.44 -17.45 -20.36
C ARG A 376 -8.14 -18.18 -21.66
N PHE A 377 -8.17 -19.50 -21.63
CA PHE A 377 -8.03 -20.38 -22.79
C PHE A 377 -8.93 -21.61 -22.62
N ASP A 378 -9.19 -22.33 -23.71
CA ASP A 378 -10.07 -23.50 -23.70
C ASP A 378 -9.42 -24.76 -23.07
N LYS A 379 -10.20 -25.82 -22.86
CA LYS A 379 -9.72 -27.11 -22.32
C LYS A 379 -8.53 -27.74 -23.07
N ASN A 380 -8.23 -27.30 -24.30
CA ASN A 380 -7.14 -27.80 -25.12
C ASN A 380 -5.91 -26.89 -25.10
N GLY A 381 -5.91 -25.78 -24.35
CA GLY A 381 -4.81 -24.81 -24.33
C GLY A 381 -4.86 -23.78 -25.47
N LYS A 382 -5.96 -23.69 -26.20
CA LYS A 382 -6.12 -22.82 -27.39
C LYS A 382 -7.10 -21.67 -27.12
N ASN A 383 -7.28 -20.78 -28.10
CA ASN A 383 -8.26 -19.67 -28.05
C ASN A 383 -8.05 -18.74 -26.85
N TRP A 384 -6.84 -18.18 -26.76
CA TRP A 384 -6.45 -17.27 -25.68
C TRP A 384 -7.19 -15.95 -25.80
N GLU A 385 -7.85 -15.53 -24.73
CA GLU A 385 -8.60 -14.29 -24.66
C GLU A 385 -8.21 -13.47 -23.43
N THR A 386 -7.87 -12.19 -23.63
CA THR A 386 -7.65 -11.26 -22.51
C THR A 386 -8.99 -10.87 -21.88
N VAL A 387 -9.12 -11.05 -20.56
CA VAL A 387 -10.36 -10.84 -19.80
C VAL A 387 -10.38 -9.52 -19.03
N ALA A 388 -9.29 -9.22 -18.33
CA ALA A 388 -9.17 -8.03 -17.47
C ALA A 388 -7.70 -7.58 -17.35
N ILE A 389 -7.51 -6.29 -17.06
CA ILE A 389 -6.20 -5.65 -16.91
C ILE A 389 -6.19 -4.65 -15.74
N GLY A 390 -5.07 -3.96 -15.52
CA GLY A 390 -4.98 -2.83 -14.61
C GLY A 390 -4.78 -3.23 -13.16
N PHE A 391 -4.19 -4.38 -12.89
CA PHE A 391 -3.80 -4.83 -11.55
C PHE A 391 -2.33 -4.51 -11.24
N ARG A 392 -1.94 -4.57 -9.95
CA ARG A 392 -0.52 -4.58 -9.56
C ARG A 392 0.02 -6.01 -9.58
N ASN A 393 -0.45 -6.84 -8.67
CA ASN A 393 -0.10 -8.23 -8.51
C ASN A 393 -1.24 -8.99 -7.84
N GLN A 394 -2.26 -9.26 -8.62
CA GLN A 394 -3.32 -10.19 -8.33
C GLN A 394 -2.72 -11.60 -8.39
N TYR A 395 -2.35 -12.15 -7.22
CA TYR A 395 -1.57 -13.39 -7.13
C TYR A 395 -2.44 -14.63 -7.35
N ASP A 396 -3.72 -14.57 -7.00
CA ASP A 396 -4.64 -15.70 -7.14
C ASP A 396 -6.10 -15.25 -7.31
N MET A 397 -6.97 -16.18 -7.74
CA MET A 397 -8.37 -15.96 -8.06
C MET A 397 -9.26 -17.19 -7.82
N ALA A 398 -10.53 -16.95 -7.49
CA ALA A 398 -11.53 -18.01 -7.34
C ALA A 398 -12.93 -17.57 -7.78
N PHE A 399 -13.74 -18.56 -8.18
CA PHE A 399 -15.15 -18.34 -8.49
C PHE A 399 -16.03 -18.48 -7.24
N ASN A 400 -17.04 -17.61 -7.12
CA ASN A 400 -18.06 -17.73 -6.10
C ASN A 400 -19.19 -18.70 -6.53
N ILE A 401 -20.21 -18.85 -5.66
CA ILE A 401 -21.35 -19.76 -5.90
C ILE A 401 -22.20 -19.40 -7.12
N ASP A 402 -22.19 -18.13 -7.53
CA ASP A 402 -22.93 -17.61 -8.68
C ASP A 402 -22.13 -17.70 -9.99
N GLY A 403 -20.89 -18.22 -9.92
CA GLY A 403 -19.99 -18.34 -11.06
C GLY A 403 -19.26 -17.06 -11.44
N GLU A 404 -19.15 -16.11 -10.50
CA GLU A 404 -18.46 -14.83 -10.68
C GLU A 404 -17.02 -14.92 -10.18
N LEU A 405 -16.08 -14.33 -10.92
CA LEU A 405 -14.65 -14.41 -10.65
C LEU A 405 -14.19 -13.33 -9.67
N PHE A 406 -13.37 -13.69 -8.70
CA PHE A 406 -12.75 -12.75 -7.77
C PHE A 406 -11.24 -12.93 -7.73
N ALA A 407 -10.49 -11.82 -7.63
CA ALA A 407 -9.03 -11.83 -7.54
C ALA A 407 -8.53 -10.92 -6.42
N TYR A 408 -7.40 -11.28 -5.78
CA TYR A 408 -6.83 -10.56 -4.65
C TYR A 408 -5.51 -9.88 -5.03
N ASP A 409 -5.53 -8.54 -5.11
CA ASP A 409 -4.44 -7.71 -5.62
C ASP A 409 -3.58 -7.08 -4.52
N ALA A 410 -2.30 -6.89 -4.81
CA ALA A 410 -1.28 -6.42 -3.87
C ALA A 410 -1.29 -4.90 -3.65
N ASP A 411 -0.89 -4.48 -2.45
CA ASP A 411 -0.67 -3.07 -2.13
C ASP A 411 0.69 -2.57 -2.67
N MET A 412 1.08 -1.36 -2.28
CA MET A 412 2.46 -0.87 -2.41
C MET A 412 2.79 -0.05 -1.17
N GLU A 413 3.29 -0.69 -0.11
CA GLU A 413 3.51 -0.07 1.19
C GLU A 413 4.51 1.09 1.16
N TRP A 414 5.36 1.16 0.14
CA TRP A 414 6.29 2.27 -0.07
C TRP A 414 5.55 3.59 -0.38
N ASP A 415 4.32 3.50 -0.86
CA ASP A 415 3.44 4.65 -1.12
C ASP A 415 2.61 5.06 0.10
N ALA A 416 2.71 4.37 1.25
CA ALA A 416 1.87 4.65 2.42
C ALA A 416 1.92 6.14 2.79
N GLY A 417 0.74 6.72 3.07
CA GLY A 417 0.57 8.15 3.32
C GLY A 417 0.31 9.03 2.09
N THR A 418 0.47 8.51 0.87
CA THR A 418 0.18 9.26 -0.38
C THR A 418 -1.28 9.10 -0.84
N PRO A 419 -1.79 9.99 -1.71
CA PRO A 419 -3.14 9.83 -2.30
C PRO A 419 -3.26 8.67 -3.31
N TRP A 420 -2.16 8.15 -3.83
CA TRP A 420 -2.13 6.98 -4.74
C TRP A 420 -1.82 5.65 -4.04
N TYR A 421 -1.61 5.63 -2.72
CA TYR A 421 -1.59 4.35 -2.00
C TYR A 421 -2.92 3.61 -2.19
N ARG A 422 -2.83 2.32 -2.45
CA ARG A 422 -3.96 1.38 -2.50
C ARG A 422 -3.58 0.21 -1.61
N PRO A 423 -4.39 -0.14 -0.59
CA PRO A 423 -4.16 -1.37 0.19
C PRO A 423 -4.42 -2.60 -0.67
N THR A 424 -4.12 -3.78 -0.15
CA THR A 424 -4.51 -5.05 -0.77
C THR A 424 -6.03 -5.11 -0.86
N ARG A 425 -6.55 -5.76 -1.89
CA ARG A 425 -7.97 -5.61 -2.23
C ARG A 425 -8.53 -6.75 -3.05
N LEU A 426 -9.76 -7.09 -2.74
CA LEU A 426 -10.55 -8.08 -3.46
C LEU A 426 -11.33 -7.38 -4.58
N TYR A 427 -11.17 -7.85 -5.81
CA TYR A 427 -11.92 -7.37 -6.97
C TYR A 427 -12.91 -8.44 -7.45
N HIS A 428 -14.12 -8.01 -7.79
CA HIS A 428 -15.01 -8.76 -8.68
C HIS A 428 -14.57 -8.51 -10.12
N VAL A 429 -14.12 -9.55 -10.81
CA VAL A 429 -13.52 -9.48 -12.15
C VAL A 429 -14.60 -9.72 -13.20
N THR A 430 -15.13 -8.64 -13.76
CA THR A 430 -16.11 -8.69 -14.87
C THR A 430 -15.43 -8.59 -16.24
N SER A 431 -16.15 -8.97 -17.29
CA SER A 431 -15.63 -8.94 -18.67
C SER A 431 -15.17 -7.53 -19.08
N GLY A 432 -13.96 -7.43 -19.63
CA GLY A 432 -13.40 -6.18 -20.16
C GLY A 432 -12.88 -5.19 -19.12
N ALA A 433 -12.73 -5.60 -17.84
CA ALA A 433 -12.34 -4.73 -16.73
C ALA A 433 -10.91 -4.13 -16.87
N ASP A 434 -10.75 -2.85 -16.48
CA ASP A 434 -9.47 -2.20 -16.19
C ASP A 434 -9.53 -1.64 -14.75
N PHE A 435 -8.68 -2.14 -13.85
CA PHE A 435 -8.65 -1.72 -12.45
C PHE A 435 -7.74 -0.51 -12.18
N GLY A 436 -7.19 0.11 -13.23
CA GLY A 436 -6.60 1.44 -13.19
C GLY A 436 -5.22 1.50 -12.54
N TRP A 437 -4.55 0.37 -12.31
CA TRP A 437 -3.15 0.38 -11.89
C TRP A 437 -2.29 1.02 -12.98
N ARG A 438 -1.48 1.99 -12.58
CA ARG A 438 -0.40 2.60 -13.38
C ARG A 438 0.76 2.89 -12.43
N THR A 439 1.97 2.98 -12.96
CA THR A 439 3.19 3.15 -12.15
C THR A 439 3.25 4.49 -11.41
N GLY A 440 3.73 4.45 -10.16
CA GLY A 440 3.98 5.64 -9.32
C GLY A 440 2.71 6.43 -9.02
N THR A 441 2.75 7.75 -9.26
CA THR A 441 1.62 8.66 -9.02
C THR A 441 0.48 8.52 -10.04
N GLY A 442 0.60 7.60 -11.01
CA GLY A 442 -0.34 7.44 -12.12
C GLY A 442 -1.59 6.61 -11.80
N LYS A 443 -1.65 5.92 -10.66
CA LYS A 443 -2.79 5.04 -10.34
C LYS A 443 -4.11 5.80 -10.37
N TRP A 444 -5.08 5.28 -11.10
CA TRP A 444 -6.36 5.96 -11.25
C TRP A 444 -7.17 5.98 -9.94
N PRO A 445 -7.96 7.04 -9.70
CA PRO A 445 -8.99 7.03 -8.67
C PRO A 445 -10.15 6.09 -9.01
N GLN A 446 -10.75 5.46 -7.99
CA GLN A 446 -11.83 4.47 -8.19
C GLN A 446 -13.17 5.08 -8.64
N TRP A 447 -13.31 6.41 -8.55
CA TRP A 447 -14.50 7.12 -9.04
C TRP A 447 -14.49 7.36 -10.54
N TYR A 448 -13.39 7.05 -11.25
CA TYR A 448 -13.34 7.18 -12.70
C TYR A 448 -14.32 6.22 -13.38
N PRO A 449 -15.18 6.68 -14.32
CA PRO A 449 -16.11 5.80 -15.04
C PRO A 449 -15.40 4.67 -15.79
N ASP A 450 -14.17 4.91 -16.25
CA ASP A 450 -13.33 3.98 -17.01
C ASP A 450 -12.43 3.08 -16.14
N THR A 451 -12.74 2.95 -14.84
CA THR A 451 -12.26 1.86 -13.99
C THR A 451 -13.39 1.21 -13.20
N LEU A 452 -13.18 0.02 -12.63
CA LEU A 452 -14.10 -0.61 -11.67
C LEU A 452 -13.54 -0.58 -10.24
N PRO A 453 -14.38 -0.35 -9.22
CA PRO A 453 -13.93 -0.31 -7.83
C PRO A 453 -13.68 -1.73 -7.29
N PRO A 454 -12.85 -1.90 -6.24
CA PRO A 454 -12.75 -3.15 -5.53
C PRO A 454 -14.06 -3.47 -4.82
N THR A 455 -14.31 -4.76 -4.62
CA THR A 455 -15.36 -5.26 -3.75
C THR A 455 -15.04 -4.95 -2.29
N PHE A 456 -13.75 -5.00 -1.90
CA PHE A 456 -13.30 -4.71 -0.54
C PHE A 456 -11.81 -4.31 -0.48
N ASP A 457 -11.49 -3.28 0.30
CA ASP A 457 -10.12 -2.91 0.68
C ASP A 457 -9.72 -3.66 1.96
N ILE A 458 -8.87 -4.68 1.85
CA ILE A 458 -8.55 -5.62 2.95
C ILE A 458 -7.58 -5.01 3.95
N GLY A 459 -6.54 -4.34 3.46
CA GLY A 459 -5.53 -3.71 4.29
C GLY A 459 -4.10 -3.85 3.76
N PRO A 460 -3.08 -3.45 4.53
CA PRO A 460 -1.69 -3.72 4.20
C PRO A 460 -1.43 -5.23 4.17
N GLY A 461 -0.62 -5.71 3.25
CA GLY A 461 -0.37 -7.15 3.13
C GLY A 461 0.26 -7.58 1.81
N SER A 462 0.46 -8.89 1.66
CA SER A 462 0.98 -9.52 0.44
C SER A 462 0.07 -10.68 0.05
N PRO A 463 -0.72 -10.56 -1.04
CA PRO A 463 -1.59 -11.64 -1.50
C PRO A 463 -0.78 -12.83 -1.99
N VAL A 464 -1.23 -14.04 -1.67
CA VAL A 464 -0.56 -15.30 -2.06
C VAL A 464 -1.52 -16.44 -2.42
N GLY A 465 -2.79 -16.38 -1.99
CA GLY A 465 -3.75 -17.42 -2.33
C GLY A 465 -5.19 -16.93 -2.26
N VAL A 466 -6.05 -17.49 -3.09
CA VAL A 466 -7.48 -17.22 -3.15
C VAL A 466 -8.22 -18.52 -3.42
N THR A 467 -9.01 -18.99 -2.46
CA THR A 467 -9.77 -20.23 -2.61
C THR A 467 -11.27 -20.01 -2.40
N SER A 468 -12.10 -20.76 -3.11
CA SER A 468 -13.55 -20.78 -2.90
C SER A 468 -13.89 -21.75 -1.78
N GLY A 469 -14.82 -21.40 -0.89
CA GLY A 469 -15.31 -22.31 0.14
C GLY A 469 -16.21 -23.44 -0.38
N LEU A 470 -16.56 -23.42 -1.66
CA LEU A 470 -17.50 -24.37 -2.24
C LEU A 470 -16.96 -25.81 -2.17
N GLY A 471 -17.85 -26.74 -1.87
CA GLY A 471 -17.50 -28.15 -1.66
C GLY A 471 -16.99 -28.46 -0.25
N ALA A 472 -16.67 -27.46 0.57
CA ALA A 472 -16.21 -27.70 1.93
C ALA A 472 -17.35 -28.22 2.82
N LYS A 473 -17.04 -29.15 3.72
CA LYS A 473 -17.94 -29.56 4.82
C LYS A 473 -17.92 -28.52 5.95
N PHE A 474 -18.14 -27.27 5.59
CA PHE A 474 -18.20 -26.12 6.50
C PHE A 474 -19.65 -25.60 6.60
N PRO A 475 -19.99 -24.75 7.59
CA PRO A 475 -21.30 -24.11 7.63
C PRO A 475 -21.56 -23.25 6.38
N ALA A 476 -22.84 -23.08 6.03
CA ALA A 476 -23.25 -22.45 4.77
C ALA A 476 -22.58 -21.09 4.47
N LYS A 477 -22.37 -20.24 5.48
CA LYS A 477 -21.71 -18.93 5.30
C LYS A 477 -20.24 -19.07 4.84
N TYR A 478 -19.54 -20.10 5.32
CA TYR A 478 -18.14 -20.38 5.01
C TYR A 478 -17.99 -21.12 3.68
N GLN A 479 -18.98 -21.92 3.29
CA GLN A 479 -19.02 -22.48 1.93
C GLN A 479 -19.18 -21.38 0.86
N LYS A 480 -19.95 -20.33 1.16
CA LYS A 480 -20.18 -19.21 0.23
C LYS A 480 -19.08 -18.14 0.24
N ALA A 481 -18.06 -18.29 1.09
CA ALA A 481 -16.99 -17.30 1.23
C ALA A 481 -15.90 -17.49 0.16
N ILE A 482 -15.25 -16.39 -0.20
CA ILE A 482 -13.95 -16.40 -0.87
C ILE A 482 -12.88 -16.19 0.20
N TYR A 483 -11.87 -17.05 0.25
CA TYR A 483 -10.79 -16.95 1.23
C TYR A 483 -9.60 -16.26 0.59
N CYS A 484 -9.08 -15.20 1.20
CA CYS A 484 -7.90 -14.47 0.74
C CYS A 484 -6.74 -14.66 1.73
N LEU A 485 -5.62 -15.20 1.26
CA LEU A 485 -4.44 -15.50 2.06
C LEU A 485 -3.42 -14.38 1.94
N ASP A 486 -2.87 -13.96 3.09
CA ASP A 486 -1.84 -12.94 3.22
C ASP A 486 -0.58 -13.50 3.89
N TRP A 487 0.54 -13.38 3.18
CA TRP A 487 1.86 -13.81 3.64
C TRP A 487 2.44 -12.86 4.70
N THR A 488 2.17 -11.56 4.62
CA THR A 488 2.83 -10.52 5.43
C THR A 488 2.38 -10.52 6.88
N TYR A 489 1.11 -10.80 7.17
CA TYR A 489 0.58 -10.87 8.53
C TYR A 489 0.08 -12.25 8.92
N GLY A 490 0.24 -13.24 8.02
CA GLY A 490 -0.14 -14.62 8.23
C GLY A 490 -1.63 -14.76 8.51
N THR A 491 -2.44 -14.25 7.58
CA THR A 491 -3.90 -14.15 7.72
C THR A 491 -4.59 -14.82 6.55
N MET A 492 -5.52 -15.71 6.84
CA MET A 492 -6.55 -16.15 5.92
C MET A 492 -7.83 -15.38 6.27
N SER A 493 -8.30 -14.57 5.34
CA SER A 493 -9.54 -13.80 5.49
C SER A 493 -10.68 -14.49 4.78
N ALA A 494 -11.77 -14.82 5.48
CA ALA A 494 -13.01 -15.22 4.85
C ALA A 494 -13.78 -13.96 4.42
N MET A 495 -14.03 -13.84 3.12
CA MET A 495 -14.75 -12.74 2.48
C MET A 495 -16.19 -13.17 2.19
N PHE A 496 -17.12 -12.67 2.99
CA PHE A 496 -18.55 -12.95 2.84
C PHE A 496 -19.16 -11.96 1.84
N LEU A 497 -19.46 -12.45 0.65
CA LEU A 497 -19.99 -11.66 -0.45
C LEU A 497 -21.50 -11.41 -0.27
N THR A 498 -21.93 -10.18 -0.52
CA THR A 498 -23.35 -9.78 -0.55
C THR A 498 -23.65 -9.17 -1.93
N PRO A 499 -24.56 -9.74 -2.73
CA PRO A 499 -24.95 -9.16 -4.01
C PRO A 499 -25.38 -7.70 -3.86
N SER A 500 -24.98 -6.85 -4.81
CA SER A 500 -25.33 -5.43 -4.90
C SER A 500 -25.37 -5.03 -6.37
N GLY A 501 -26.59 -4.88 -6.88
CA GLY A 501 -26.95 -4.86 -8.29
C GLY A 501 -26.30 -6.01 -9.06
N ALA A 502 -25.59 -5.69 -10.15
CA ALA A 502 -24.91 -6.67 -10.99
C ALA A 502 -23.52 -7.11 -10.46
N SER A 503 -23.17 -6.73 -9.23
CA SER A 503 -21.87 -6.98 -8.59
C SER A 503 -22.05 -7.32 -7.09
N TYR A 504 -21.02 -7.09 -6.28
CA TYR A 504 -20.98 -7.48 -4.86
C TYR A 504 -20.35 -6.42 -3.98
N THR A 505 -20.79 -6.40 -2.73
CA THR A 505 -20.03 -5.88 -1.57
C THR A 505 -19.53 -7.06 -0.74
N ALA A 506 -18.63 -6.83 0.22
CA ALA A 506 -18.17 -7.90 1.10
C ALA A 506 -18.03 -7.46 2.56
N LYS A 507 -18.05 -8.45 3.46
CA LYS A 507 -17.60 -8.34 4.84
C LYS A 507 -16.45 -9.31 5.07
N ARG A 508 -15.47 -8.90 5.88
CA ARG A 508 -14.28 -9.68 6.20
C ARG A 508 -14.36 -10.29 7.59
N GLU A 509 -13.95 -11.54 7.73
CA GLU A 509 -13.65 -12.21 9.00
C GLU A 509 -12.24 -12.82 8.92
N GLU A 510 -11.44 -12.69 9.98
CA GLU A 510 -10.17 -13.44 10.08
C GLU A 510 -10.50 -14.90 10.40
N PHE A 511 -10.26 -15.78 9.43
CA PHE A 511 -10.59 -17.19 9.51
C PHE A 511 -9.48 -17.99 10.20
N VAL A 512 -8.24 -17.76 9.77
CA VAL A 512 -7.02 -18.25 10.41
C VAL A 512 -6.06 -17.08 10.50
N ALA A 513 -5.46 -16.83 11.67
CA ALA A 513 -4.46 -15.78 11.81
C ALA A 513 -3.36 -16.15 12.81
N SER A 514 -2.11 -15.93 12.42
CA SER A 514 -0.95 -16.00 13.31
C SER A 514 0.24 -15.28 12.71
N SER A 515 1.02 -14.60 13.56
CA SER A 515 2.30 -13.98 13.17
C SER A 515 3.35 -15.00 12.71
N GLN A 516 3.14 -16.28 13.00
CA GLN A 516 4.05 -17.38 12.64
C GLN A 516 3.67 -18.08 11.32
N MET A 517 2.47 -17.83 10.78
CA MET A 517 1.93 -18.57 9.64
C MET A 517 2.08 -17.78 8.34
N ARG A 518 3.27 -17.79 7.73
CA ARG A 518 3.51 -17.21 6.40
C ARG A 518 2.77 -18.02 5.33
N MET A 519 1.48 -17.78 5.17
CA MET A 519 0.63 -18.55 4.26
C MET A 519 1.13 -18.47 2.83
N THR A 520 0.87 -19.50 2.04
CA THR A 520 1.20 -19.51 0.61
C THR A 520 -0.02 -19.86 -0.24
N ASP A 521 -0.70 -20.98 -0.01
CA ASP A 521 -1.87 -21.36 -0.82
C ASP A 521 -2.90 -22.19 -0.03
N ALA A 522 -4.12 -22.33 -0.56
CA ALA A 522 -5.19 -23.15 0.01
C ALA A 522 -6.10 -23.79 -1.05
N VAL A 523 -6.59 -25.01 -0.74
CA VAL A 523 -7.53 -25.75 -1.59
C VAL A 523 -8.58 -26.49 -0.75
N ILE A 524 -9.81 -26.59 -1.26
CA ILE A 524 -10.82 -27.49 -0.72
C ILE A 524 -10.69 -28.85 -1.40
N ASN A 525 -10.52 -29.91 -0.61
CA ASN A 525 -10.49 -31.26 -1.14
C ASN A 525 -11.92 -31.80 -1.30
N PRO A 526 -12.37 -32.14 -2.53
CA PRO A 526 -13.74 -32.57 -2.76
C PRO A 526 -14.07 -33.96 -2.17
N HIS A 527 -13.06 -34.77 -1.82
CA HIS A 527 -13.30 -36.12 -1.26
C HIS A 527 -13.69 -36.07 0.21
N ASP A 528 -12.97 -35.30 1.03
CA ASP A 528 -13.24 -35.20 2.46
C ASP A 528 -14.00 -33.92 2.84
N GLY A 529 -13.99 -32.90 1.99
CA GLY A 529 -14.57 -31.57 2.21
C GLY A 529 -13.77 -30.70 3.19
N ALA A 530 -12.52 -31.05 3.51
CA ALA A 530 -11.63 -30.25 4.33
C ALA A 530 -10.90 -29.20 3.49
N MET A 531 -10.47 -28.12 4.15
CA MET A 531 -9.55 -27.16 3.54
C MET A 531 -8.12 -27.54 3.91
N TYR A 532 -7.25 -27.58 2.91
CA TYR A 532 -5.81 -27.72 3.10
C TYR A 532 -5.14 -26.41 2.76
N TYR A 533 -4.15 -26.00 3.56
CA TYR A 533 -3.39 -24.79 3.28
C TYR A 533 -1.92 -24.98 3.61
N THR A 534 -1.07 -24.25 2.90
CA THR A 534 0.38 -24.27 3.08
C THR A 534 0.87 -22.97 3.68
N VAL A 535 2.02 -23.08 4.36
CA VAL A 535 2.85 -21.95 4.77
C VAL A 535 4.25 -22.13 4.18
N GLY A 536 5.01 -21.04 4.09
CA GLY A 536 6.37 -21.02 3.53
C GLY A 536 6.60 -19.77 2.67
N GLY A 537 7.14 -19.99 1.48
CA GLY A 537 7.51 -18.94 0.52
C GLY A 537 8.79 -18.21 0.90
N ARG A 538 9.44 -17.61 -0.10
CA ARG A 538 10.74 -16.92 0.00
C ARG A 538 11.83 -17.77 0.64
N GLY A 539 11.82 -19.08 0.34
CA GLY A 539 12.71 -20.07 0.94
C GLY A 539 12.49 -20.32 2.44
N GLY A 540 11.39 -19.84 3.02
CA GLY A 540 11.04 -20.08 4.43
C GLY A 540 10.70 -21.55 4.72
N GLN A 541 10.65 -21.91 6.00
CA GLN A 541 10.18 -23.24 6.42
C GLN A 541 8.72 -23.45 5.99
N SER A 542 8.45 -24.55 5.29
CA SER A 542 7.13 -24.87 4.78
C SER A 542 6.44 -25.97 5.59
N ALA A 543 5.11 -25.94 5.61
CA ALA A 543 4.28 -26.94 6.26
C ALA A 543 2.90 -27.01 5.59
N LEU A 544 2.28 -28.20 5.68
CA LEU A 544 0.92 -28.45 5.23
C LEU A 544 -0.02 -28.58 6.43
N HIS A 545 -1.12 -27.85 6.39
CA HIS A 545 -2.15 -27.84 7.41
C HIS A 545 -3.51 -28.26 6.85
N ARG A 546 -4.36 -28.80 7.71
CA ARG A 546 -5.76 -29.15 7.41
C ARG A 546 -6.71 -28.45 8.37
N VAL A 547 -7.75 -27.83 7.82
CA VAL A 547 -8.83 -27.17 8.57
C VAL A 547 -10.13 -27.96 8.40
N THR A 548 -10.75 -28.30 9.53
CA THR A 548 -12.03 -29.00 9.61
C THR A 548 -13.01 -28.25 10.52
N TYR A 549 -14.31 -28.37 10.23
CA TYR A 549 -15.36 -27.89 11.12
C TYR A 549 -15.72 -28.96 12.14
N ILE A 550 -15.66 -28.62 13.42
CA ILE A 550 -15.97 -29.49 14.57
C ILE A 550 -17.19 -28.99 15.37
N GLY A 551 -17.85 -27.93 14.88
CA GLY A 551 -19.05 -27.38 15.50
C GLY A 551 -20.31 -28.19 15.16
N LYS A 552 -21.47 -27.63 15.53
CA LYS A 552 -22.79 -28.29 15.41
C LYS A 552 -23.65 -27.79 14.25
N GLU A 553 -23.24 -26.75 13.54
CA GLU A 553 -24.01 -26.22 12.41
C GLU A 553 -23.99 -27.18 11.21
N SER A 554 -25.03 -27.12 10.37
CA SER A 554 -25.13 -27.96 9.19
C SER A 554 -24.03 -27.66 8.17
N THR A 555 -23.39 -28.72 7.70
CA THR A 555 -22.35 -28.70 6.66
C THR A 555 -22.84 -29.22 5.30
N LYS A 556 -24.16 -29.36 5.13
CA LYS A 556 -24.77 -29.76 3.86
C LYS A 556 -24.37 -28.77 2.74
N PRO A 557 -24.13 -29.26 1.50
CA PRO A 557 -23.78 -28.40 0.38
C PRO A 557 -24.77 -27.25 0.16
N VAL A 558 -24.25 -26.05 -0.03
CA VAL A 558 -25.06 -24.87 -0.37
C VAL A 558 -25.54 -24.90 -1.81
N LYS A 559 -26.73 -24.35 -2.08
CA LYS A 559 -27.27 -24.15 -3.43
C LYS A 559 -27.01 -22.72 -3.93
N GLY A 560 -26.77 -22.58 -5.24
CA GLY A 560 -26.44 -21.33 -5.93
C GLY A 560 -27.65 -20.46 -6.27
N GLU A 561 -28.43 -20.09 -5.26
CA GLU A 561 -29.49 -19.09 -5.41
C GLU A 561 -29.12 -17.86 -4.58
N SER A 562 -28.81 -16.75 -5.25
CA SER A 562 -28.57 -15.46 -4.60
C SER A 562 -29.47 -14.37 -5.18
N THR A 563 -29.76 -13.38 -4.33
CA THR A 563 -30.52 -12.20 -4.72
C THR A 563 -29.86 -11.45 -5.89
N GLN A 564 -30.64 -10.68 -6.65
CA GLN A 564 -30.14 -9.84 -7.75
C GLN A 564 -29.55 -10.63 -8.94
N ALA A 565 -29.93 -11.91 -9.08
CA ALA A 565 -29.57 -12.74 -10.23
C ALA A 565 -30.04 -12.14 -11.57
N ALA A 566 -31.15 -11.39 -11.59
CA ALA A 566 -31.64 -10.72 -12.78
C ALA A 566 -30.67 -9.63 -13.28
N ASP A 567 -30.07 -8.85 -12.38
CA ASP A 567 -29.10 -7.80 -12.73
C ASP A 567 -27.79 -8.41 -13.27
N ARG A 568 -27.32 -9.50 -12.64
CA ARG A 568 -26.16 -10.25 -13.15
C ARG A 568 -26.44 -10.88 -14.50
N LYS A 569 -27.63 -11.47 -14.69
CA LYS A 569 -28.06 -11.99 -15.99
C LYS A 569 -28.09 -10.89 -17.04
N LEU A 570 -28.61 -9.70 -16.73
CA LEU A 570 -28.59 -8.55 -17.63
C LEU A 570 -27.15 -8.16 -17.98
N ARG A 571 -26.25 -8.03 -16.99
CA ARG A 571 -24.81 -7.80 -17.26
C ARG A 571 -24.24 -8.86 -18.19
N HIS A 572 -24.45 -10.15 -17.95
CA HIS A 572 -23.96 -11.23 -18.82
C HIS A 572 -24.50 -11.13 -20.26
N THR A 573 -25.75 -10.71 -20.46
CA THR A 573 -26.27 -10.48 -21.82
C THR A 573 -25.56 -9.35 -22.55
N LEU A 574 -25.07 -8.34 -21.83
CA LEU A 574 -24.26 -7.25 -22.38
C LEU A 574 -22.81 -7.70 -22.62
N GLU A 575 -22.23 -8.45 -21.69
CA GLU A 575 -20.88 -9.01 -21.81
C GLU A 575 -20.75 -9.99 -22.99
N ALA A 576 -21.83 -10.70 -23.33
CA ALA A 576 -21.88 -11.54 -24.53
C ALA A 576 -21.69 -10.73 -25.84
N LEU A 577 -21.88 -9.40 -25.80
CA LEU A 577 -21.65 -8.49 -26.92
C LEU A 577 -20.20 -7.96 -26.97
N HIS A 578 -19.32 -8.36 -26.04
CA HIS A 578 -17.92 -7.91 -26.00
C HIS A 578 -17.07 -8.58 -27.08
N LYS A 579 -17.45 -8.40 -28.35
CA LYS A 579 -16.75 -8.91 -29.53
C LYS A 579 -16.81 -7.86 -30.63
N PRO A 580 -15.72 -7.67 -31.39
CA PRO A 580 -15.73 -6.76 -32.53
C PRO A 580 -16.77 -7.14 -33.58
N LYS A 581 -17.36 -6.14 -34.24
CA LYS A 581 -18.29 -6.31 -35.37
C LYS A 581 -19.51 -7.18 -35.05
N THR A 582 -20.04 -7.06 -33.83
CA THR A 582 -21.22 -7.80 -33.38
C THR A 582 -22.50 -7.11 -33.85
N ALA A 583 -23.25 -7.77 -34.73
CA ALA A 583 -24.48 -7.21 -35.30
C ALA A 583 -25.50 -6.80 -34.21
N GLY A 584 -25.94 -5.55 -34.27
CA GLY A 584 -26.94 -4.99 -33.35
C GLY A 584 -26.44 -4.75 -31.92
N ALA A 585 -25.14 -4.90 -31.64
CA ALA A 585 -24.57 -4.67 -30.31
C ALA A 585 -24.82 -3.24 -29.82
N VAL A 586 -24.58 -2.23 -30.67
CA VAL A 586 -24.85 -0.82 -30.35
C VAL A 586 -26.30 -0.61 -29.91
N ALA A 587 -27.27 -1.07 -30.71
CA ALA A 587 -28.69 -0.86 -30.42
C ALA A 587 -29.14 -1.55 -29.12
N LYS A 588 -28.60 -2.73 -28.82
CA LYS A 588 -28.90 -3.46 -27.57
C LYS A 588 -28.26 -2.79 -26.35
N ALA A 589 -26.97 -2.47 -26.44
CA ALA A 589 -26.20 -1.90 -25.33
C ALA A 589 -26.63 -0.46 -25.01
N TRP A 590 -27.02 0.34 -26.01
CA TRP A 590 -27.37 1.76 -25.81
C TRP A 590 -28.46 1.96 -24.76
N LYS A 591 -29.43 1.03 -24.68
CA LYS A 591 -30.54 1.06 -23.72
C LYS A 591 -30.09 1.06 -22.25
N TYR A 592 -28.85 0.68 -21.98
CA TYR A 592 -28.32 0.46 -20.64
C TYR A 592 -27.14 1.38 -20.29
N LEU A 593 -26.73 2.29 -21.19
CA LEU A 593 -25.69 3.27 -20.91
C LEU A 593 -26.11 4.25 -19.79
N GLY A 594 -27.41 4.49 -19.61
CA GLY A 594 -27.97 5.31 -18.54
C GLY A 594 -28.35 4.56 -17.25
N HIS A 595 -28.05 3.26 -17.15
CA HIS A 595 -28.54 2.43 -16.04
C HIS A 595 -28.02 2.87 -14.67
N ASN A 596 -28.80 2.72 -13.59
CA ASN A 596 -28.38 3.13 -12.24
C ASN A 596 -27.18 2.31 -11.72
N ASP A 597 -27.11 1.02 -12.04
CA ASP A 597 -25.98 0.15 -11.71
C ASP A 597 -24.76 0.42 -12.62
N ARG A 598 -23.61 0.70 -11.99
CA ARG A 598 -22.34 1.00 -12.67
C ARG A 598 -21.78 -0.17 -13.48
N HIS A 599 -21.93 -1.41 -13.03
CA HIS A 599 -21.41 -2.60 -13.74
C HIS A 599 -22.27 -2.91 -14.97
N ILE A 600 -23.57 -2.60 -14.96
CA ILE A 600 -24.41 -2.64 -16.16
C ILE A 600 -23.98 -1.54 -17.15
N ARG A 601 -23.76 -0.30 -16.68
CA ARG A 601 -23.22 0.77 -17.54
C ARG A 601 -21.86 0.39 -18.13
N TRP A 602 -20.99 -0.23 -17.33
CA TRP A 602 -19.68 -0.73 -17.75
C TRP A 602 -19.80 -1.72 -18.91
N ALA A 603 -20.58 -2.79 -18.73
CA ALA A 603 -20.76 -3.81 -19.76
C ALA A 603 -21.39 -3.22 -21.03
N ALA A 604 -22.38 -2.32 -20.89
CA ALA A 604 -22.94 -1.61 -22.04
C ALA A 604 -21.89 -0.75 -22.76
N ARG A 605 -21.03 -0.05 -22.02
CA ARG A 605 -19.97 0.79 -22.58
C ARG A 605 -18.92 -0.04 -23.33
N ILE A 606 -18.43 -1.13 -22.73
CA ILE A 606 -17.45 -2.01 -23.38
C ILE A 606 -18.04 -2.64 -24.65
N ALA A 607 -19.32 -3.04 -24.62
CA ALA A 607 -20.01 -3.56 -25.80
C ALA A 607 -19.99 -2.58 -27.00
N ILE A 608 -20.17 -1.27 -26.77
CA ILE A 608 -20.10 -0.26 -27.84
C ILE A 608 -18.67 0.16 -28.20
N GLU A 609 -17.73 0.17 -27.23
CA GLU A 609 -16.31 0.48 -27.48
C GLU A 609 -15.64 -0.54 -28.40
N LEU A 610 -16.16 -1.77 -28.44
CA LEU A 610 -15.68 -2.82 -29.36
C LEU A 610 -16.32 -2.77 -30.76
N GLN A 611 -17.28 -1.86 -31.00
CA GLN A 611 -17.88 -1.67 -32.33
C GLN A 611 -17.26 -0.47 -33.06
N PRO A 612 -17.29 -0.45 -34.41
CA PRO A 612 -16.86 0.72 -35.19
C PRO A 612 -17.52 2.01 -34.70
N THR A 613 -16.71 3.02 -34.37
CA THR A 613 -17.17 4.31 -33.85
C THR A 613 -18.14 5.03 -34.78
N SER A 614 -17.99 4.82 -36.10
CA SER A 614 -18.89 5.38 -37.13
C SER A 614 -20.35 4.96 -36.95
N GLU A 615 -20.64 3.83 -36.31
CA GLU A 615 -22.02 3.36 -36.08
C GLU A 615 -22.76 4.18 -35.03
N TRP A 616 -22.04 4.84 -34.11
CA TRP A 616 -22.65 5.38 -32.89
C TRP A 616 -22.15 6.76 -32.46
N GLN A 617 -21.08 7.28 -33.08
CA GLN A 617 -20.52 8.61 -32.78
C GLN A 617 -21.57 9.73 -32.83
N VAL A 618 -22.35 9.80 -33.92
CA VAL A 618 -23.38 10.85 -34.08
C VAL A 618 -24.43 10.74 -33.00
N LYS A 619 -24.79 9.52 -32.59
CA LYS A 619 -25.73 9.28 -31.51
C LYS A 619 -25.18 9.73 -30.15
N ALA A 620 -23.91 9.42 -29.85
CA ALA A 620 -23.24 9.84 -28.62
C ALA A 620 -23.20 11.37 -28.49
N LEU A 621 -22.84 12.06 -29.55
CA LEU A 621 -22.75 13.53 -29.59
C LEU A 621 -24.11 14.23 -29.41
N ASN A 622 -25.21 13.56 -29.73
CA ASN A 622 -26.56 14.13 -29.67
C ASN A 622 -27.39 13.66 -28.47
N GLU A 623 -26.90 12.68 -27.70
CA GLU A 623 -27.59 12.15 -26.51
C GLU A 623 -27.88 13.24 -25.48
N LYS A 624 -29.09 13.19 -24.89
CA LYS A 624 -29.63 14.22 -24.00
C LYS A 624 -29.83 13.72 -22.57
N ASP A 625 -30.04 12.42 -22.36
CA ASP A 625 -30.06 11.87 -21.00
C ASP A 625 -28.65 11.98 -20.39
N ALA A 626 -28.54 12.62 -19.21
CA ALA A 626 -27.25 12.98 -18.64
C ALA A 626 -26.34 11.75 -18.39
N GLN A 627 -26.87 10.66 -17.85
CA GLN A 627 -26.06 9.46 -17.56
C GLN A 627 -25.70 8.69 -18.83
N THR A 628 -26.64 8.55 -19.76
CA THR A 628 -26.41 7.92 -21.06
C THR A 628 -25.37 8.70 -21.86
N SER A 629 -25.48 10.02 -21.88
CA SER A 629 -24.56 10.95 -22.55
C SER A 629 -23.15 10.82 -21.97
N LEU A 630 -22.98 10.91 -20.64
CA LEU A 630 -21.66 10.76 -19.99
C LEU A 630 -21.00 9.41 -20.31
N THR A 631 -21.76 8.32 -20.27
CA THR A 631 -21.24 6.98 -20.56
C THR A 631 -20.85 6.83 -22.03
N ALA A 632 -21.67 7.34 -22.95
CA ALA A 632 -21.40 7.30 -24.40
C ALA A 632 -20.23 8.21 -24.81
N LEU A 633 -20.13 9.41 -24.23
CA LEU A 633 -19.03 10.34 -24.49
C LEU A 633 -17.72 9.85 -23.86
N CYS A 634 -17.78 9.14 -22.72
CA CYS A 634 -16.62 8.43 -22.17
C CYS A 634 -16.11 7.37 -23.16
N ALA A 635 -17.01 6.54 -23.72
CA ALA A 635 -16.63 5.57 -24.76
C ALA A 635 -16.01 6.27 -25.97
N LEU A 636 -16.62 7.38 -26.42
CA LEU A 636 -16.14 8.13 -27.59
C LEU A 636 -14.76 8.73 -27.35
N ALA A 637 -14.52 9.31 -26.17
CA ALA A 637 -13.23 9.85 -25.80
C ALA A 637 -12.15 8.76 -25.77
N ARG A 638 -12.47 7.58 -25.22
CA ARG A 638 -11.54 6.43 -25.15
C ARG A 638 -11.19 5.86 -26.53
N GLN A 639 -12.15 5.83 -27.45
CA GLN A 639 -11.92 5.40 -28.83
C GLN A 639 -11.28 6.47 -29.72
N GLY A 640 -11.17 7.70 -29.22
CA GLY A 640 -10.47 8.79 -29.91
C GLY A 640 -8.96 8.61 -29.89
N ASP A 641 -8.31 9.29 -30.82
CA ASP A 641 -6.86 9.40 -30.92
C ASP A 641 -6.47 10.78 -31.49
N ALA A 642 -5.19 11.01 -31.74
CA ALA A 642 -4.71 12.27 -32.31
C ALA A 642 -5.31 12.58 -33.70
N SER A 643 -5.72 11.57 -34.47
CA SER A 643 -6.40 11.77 -35.76
C SER A 643 -7.84 12.28 -35.61
N SER A 644 -8.40 12.11 -34.40
CA SER A 644 -9.75 12.55 -34.03
C SER A 644 -9.80 14.00 -33.51
N ALA A 645 -8.76 14.81 -33.70
CA ALA A 645 -8.72 16.21 -33.22
C ALA A 645 -9.92 17.05 -33.70
N SER A 646 -10.44 16.79 -34.91
CA SER A 646 -11.62 17.47 -35.46
C SER A 646 -12.93 17.11 -34.74
N LEU A 647 -12.98 15.95 -34.04
CA LEU A 647 -14.10 15.52 -33.22
C LEU A 647 -14.10 16.18 -31.84
N GLN A 648 -12.93 16.58 -31.34
CA GLN A 648 -12.78 17.11 -29.98
C GLN A 648 -13.73 18.28 -29.71
N GLY A 649 -13.84 19.24 -30.62
CA GLY A 649 -14.75 20.38 -30.47
C GLY A 649 -16.22 19.96 -30.27
N LYS A 650 -16.70 19.00 -31.06
CA LYS A 650 -18.07 18.49 -30.97
C LYS A 650 -18.31 17.72 -29.67
N LEU A 651 -17.32 16.96 -29.21
CA LEU A 651 -17.38 16.25 -27.94
C LEU A 651 -17.44 17.24 -26.77
N ILE A 652 -16.60 18.29 -26.78
CA ILE A 652 -16.61 19.34 -25.76
C ILE A 652 -17.92 20.11 -25.77
N GLU A 653 -18.47 20.42 -26.94
CA GLU A 653 -19.79 21.03 -27.07
C GLU A 653 -20.87 20.14 -26.43
N ALA A 654 -20.81 18.82 -26.63
CA ALA A 654 -21.71 17.87 -25.99
C ALA A 654 -21.61 17.85 -24.46
N LEU A 655 -20.39 17.87 -23.92
CA LEU A 655 -20.15 17.97 -22.47
C LEU A 655 -20.63 19.31 -21.90
N ASN A 656 -20.39 20.41 -22.62
CA ASN A 656 -20.75 21.76 -22.18
C ASN A 656 -22.26 21.96 -22.04
N ARG A 657 -23.10 21.18 -22.75
CA ARG A 657 -24.56 21.19 -22.60
C ARG A 657 -25.05 20.65 -21.26
N LEU A 658 -24.26 19.84 -20.55
CA LEU A 658 -24.67 19.28 -19.26
C LEU A 658 -24.67 20.37 -18.17
N ASN A 659 -25.78 20.49 -17.44
CA ASN A 659 -25.94 21.44 -16.35
C ASN A 659 -25.33 20.87 -15.05
N TRP A 660 -24.21 21.45 -14.60
CA TRP A 660 -23.49 21.00 -13.40
C TRP A 660 -24.37 20.88 -12.15
N ALA A 661 -25.28 21.83 -11.95
CA ALA A 661 -26.12 21.91 -10.75
C ALA A 661 -27.19 20.78 -10.69
N GLU A 662 -27.53 20.20 -11.84
CA GLU A 662 -28.49 19.08 -11.93
C GLU A 662 -27.81 17.71 -11.86
N LEU A 663 -26.48 17.66 -11.98
CA LEU A 663 -25.72 16.41 -11.94
C LEU A 663 -25.50 15.93 -10.51
N LYS A 664 -25.63 14.62 -10.30
CA LYS A 664 -25.20 13.95 -9.06
C LYS A 664 -23.67 14.05 -8.92
N PRO A 665 -23.11 13.99 -7.70
CA PRO A 665 -21.66 13.99 -7.48
C PRO A 665 -20.87 12.97 -8.32
N THR A 666 -21.43 11.79 -8.54
CA THR A 666 -20.80 10.78 -9.41
C THR A 666 -20.76 11.23 -10.86
N GLN A 667 -21.84 11.80 -11.38
CA GLN A 667 -21.93 12.34 -12.74
C GLN A 667 -21.02 13.56 -12.93
N GLN A 668 -20.86 14.40 -11.90
CA GLN A 668 -19.91 15.50 -11.89
C GLN A 668 -18.47 14.98 -12.04
N ALA A 669 -18.09 13.94 -11.29
CA ALA A 669 -16.78 13.31 -11.44
C ALA A 669 -16.58 12.65 -12.81
N GLU A 670 -17.62 11.99 -13.35
CA GLU A 670 -17.61 11.44 -14.71
C GLU A 670 -17.40 12.54 -15.76
N LEU A 671 -18.15 13.66 -15.68
CA LEU A 671 -18.01 14.81 -16.57
C LEU A 671 -16.56 15.33 -16.60
N LEU A 672 -15.97 15.55 -15.43
CA LEU A 672 -14.57 16.00 -15.33
C LEU A 672 -13.61 14.98 -15.95
N ARG A 673 -13.81 13.68 -15.72
CA ARG A 673 -12.97 12.65 -16.35
C ARG A 673 -13.13 12.62 -17.87
N VAL A 674 -14.32 12.82 -18.42
CA VAL A 674 -14.50 12.82 -19.89
C VAL A 674 -13.85 14.04 -20.54
N TYR A 675 -13.85 15.21 -19.89
CA TYR A 675 -13.01 16.33 -20.34
C TYR A 675 -11.53 15.95 -20.40
N GLN A 676 -11.01 15.31 -19.34
CA GLN A 676 -9.61 14.87 -19.31
C GLN A 676 -9.31 13.90 -20.45
N LEU A 677 -10.15 12.87 -20.64
CA LEU A 677 -9.96 11.87 -21.70
C LEU A 677 -9.95 12.50 -23.09
N ALA A 678 -10.83 13.47 -23.35
CA ALA A 678 -10.86 14.18 -24.63
C ALA A 678 -9.54 14.92 -24.91
N PHE A 679 -8.93 15.54 -23.90
CA PHE A 679 -7.65 16.23 -24.05
C PHE A 679 -6.45 15.27 -24.08
N ILE A 680 -6.54 14.13 -23.39
CA ILE A 680 -5.50 13.10 -23.39
C ILE A 680 -5.44 12.40 -24.75
N ARG A 681 -6.60 11.94 -25.24
CA ARG A 681 -6.69 11.07 -26.41
C ARG A 681 -6.70 11.84 -27.72
N MET A 682 -7.41 12.97 -27.78
CA MET A 682 -7.55 13.77 -29.00
C MET A 682 -6.58 14.96 -29.06
N GLY A 683 -5.65 15.04 -28.10
CA GLY A 683 -4.59 16.04 -28.05
C GLY A 683 -4.97 17.36 -27.37
N LYS A 684 -4.01 18.29 -27.35
CA LYS A 684 -4.17 19.60 -26.69
C LYS A 684 -5.32 20.39 -27.35
N PRO A 685 -6.26 20.95 -26.56
CA PRO A 685 -7.35 21.75 -27.10
C PRO A 685 -6.86 23.07 -27.70
N SER A 686 -7.63 23.60 -28.66
CA SER A 686 -7.46 24.99 -29.13
C SER A 686 -7.72 25.98 -28.00
N GLU A 687 -7.21 27.21 -28.12
CA GLU A 687 -7.41 28.24 -27.09
C GLU A 687 -8.88 28.54 -26.81
N THR A 688 -9.72 28.55 -27.86
CA THR A 688 -11.18 28.72 -27.74
C THR A 688 -11.82 27.59 -26.93
N ILE A 689 -11.46 26.34 -27.23
CA ILE A 689 -11.97 25.17 -26.49
C ILE A 689 -11.49 25.21 -25.04
N ALA A 690 -10.19 25.44 -24.83
CA ALA A 690 -9.58 25.52 -23.51
C ALA A 690 -10.26 26.60 -22.65
N SER A 691 -10.45 27.81 -23.21
CA SER A 691 -11.14 28.91 -22.53
C SER A 691 -12.60 28.59 -22.23
N SER A 692 -13.31 27.91 -23.13
CA SER A 692 -14.71 27.54 -22.89
C SER A 692 -14.88 26.58 -21.70
N VAL A 693 -13.98 25.61 -21.55
CA VAL A 693 -14.01 24.65 -20.45
C VAL A 693 -13.54 25.31 -19.15
N GLU A 694 -12.48 26.11 -19.22
CA GLU A 694 -11.95 26.85 -18.08
C GLU A 694 -13.01 27.77 -17.45
N LYS A 695 -13.68 28.61 -18.25
CA LYS A 695 -14.74 29.52 -17.77
C LYS A 695 -15.94 28.81 -17.17
N LYS A 696 -16.21 27.57 -17.59
CA LYS A 696 -17.27 26.72 -17.02
C LYS A 696 -16.86 26.12 -15.68
N LEU A 697 -15.61 25.67 -15.55
CA LEU A 697 -15.13 24.91 -14.39
C LEU A 697 -14.54 25.79 -13.28
N ASP A 698 -13.93 26.94 -13.59
CA ASP A 698 -13.33 27.80 -12.57
C ASP A 698 -14.35 28.28 -11.52
N PRO A 699 -15.56 28.77 -11.88
CA PRO A 699 -16.55 29.21 -10.88
C PRO A 699 -17.04 28.10 -9.95
N ILE A 700 -16.89 26.84 -10.35
CA ILE A 700 -17.29 25.66 -9.58
C ILE A 700 -16.22 25.29 -8.52
N TYR A 701 -14.96 25.71 -8.72
CA TYR A 701 -13.85 25.38 -7.85
C TYR A 701 -13.66 26.43 -6.74
N PRO A 702 -13.55 26.04 -5.45
CA PRO A 702 -13.69 24.69 -4.91
C PRO A 702 -15.14 24.18 -4.90
N ALA A 703 -15.30 22.89 -5.20
CA ALA A 703 -16.53 22.14 -5.07
C ALA A 703 -16.65 21.48 -3.67
N PRO A 704 -17.85 21.13 -3.20
CA PRO A 704 -18.06 20.58 -1.85
C PRO A 704 -17.35 19.26 -1.50
N LEU A 705 -16.86 18.51 -2.50
CA LEU A 705 -16.25 17.19 -2.29
C LEU A 705 -14.78 17.18 -2.69
N ALA A 706 -13.95 16.58 -1.84
CA ALA A 706 -12.51 16.44 -2.09
C ALA A 706 -12.20 15.71 -3.41
N SER A 707 -12.98 14.69 -3.78
CA SER A 707 -12.82 13.97 -5.05
C SER A 707 -13.01 14.89 -6.26
N LEU A 708 -14.03 15.75 -6.25
CA LEU A 708 -14.27 16.73 -7.31
C LEU A 708 -13.14 17.76 -7.37
N ASN A 709 -12.67 18.25 -6.21
CA ASN A 709 -11.57 19.20 -6.15
C ASN A 709 -10.25 18.63 -6.70
N ARG A 710 -9.99 17.33 -6.53
CA ARG A 710 -8.82 16.68 -7.14
C ARG A 710 -8.87 16.75 -8.67
N GLU A 711 -10.03 16.47 -9.26
CA GLU A 711 -10.20 16.50 -10.72
C GLU A 711 -10.25 17.93 -11.28
N LEU A 712 -10.92 18.85 -10.58
CA LEU A 712 -10.96 20.28 -10.92
C LEU A 712 -9.54 20.88 -10.88
N CYS A 713 -8.76 20.58 -9.84
CA CYS A 713 -7.36 21.02 -9.75
C CYS A 713 -6.54 20.52 -10.95
N THR A 714 -6.62 19.24 -11.29
CA THR A 714 -5.91 18.66 -12.44
C THR A 714 -6.29 19.37 -13.75
N LEU A 715 -7.58 19.56 -14.02
CA LEU A 715 -8.07 20.21 -15.24
C LEU A 715 -7.70 21.70 -15.29
N LEU A 716 -7.94 22.46 -14.23
CA LEU A 716 -7.69 23.90 -14.21
C LEU A 716 -6.19 24.22 -14.24
N VAL A 717 -5.34 23.37 -13.67
CA VAL A 717 -3.89 23.46 -13.84
C VAL A 717 -3.49 23.19 -15.29
N TYR A 718 -4.03 22.14 -15.92
CA TYR A 718 -3.77 21.84 -17.33
C TYR A 718 -4.21 22.96 -18.27
N LEU A 719 -5.34 23.59 -17.98
CA LEU A 719 -5.90 24.70 -18.74
C LEU A 719 -5.26 26.07 -18.40
N GLU A 720 -4.29 26.10 -17.47
CA GLU A 720 -3.64 27.34 -16.98
C GLU A 720 -4.65 28.40 -16.50
N SER A 721 -5.69 27.97 -15.75
CA SER A 721 -6.70 28.89 -15.23
C SER A 721 -6.08 29.96 -14.31
N PRO A 722 -6.41 31.25 -14.47
CA PRO A 722 -5.83 32.34 -13.69
C PRO A 722 -6.01 32.20 -12.17
N ASN A 723 -7.06 31.52 -11.73
CA ASN A 723 -7.43 31.41 -10.31
C ASN A 723 -7.00 30.08 -9.67
N ALA A 724 -6.39 29.17 -10.45
CA ALA A 724 -6.02 27.83 -9.99
C ALA A 724 -5.08 27.87 -8.78
N ALA A 725 -4.06 28.75 -8.79
CA ALA A 725 -3.12 28.88 -7.68
C ALA A 725 -3.82 29.35 -6.40
N SER A 726 -4.59 30.45 -6.46
CA SER A 726 -5.26 31.04 -5.29
C SER A 726 -6.19 30.03 -4.60
N LYS A 727 -7.11 29.44 -5.37
CA LYS A 727 -8.12 28.51 -4.85
C LYS A 727 -7.49 27.22 -4.31
N THR A 728 -6.45 26.73 -4.98
CA THR A 728 -5.77 25.50 -4.53
C THR A 728 -4.95 25.72 -3.26
N LEU A 729 -4.27 26.87 -3.12
CA LEU A 729 -3.55 27.20 -1.89
C LEU A 729 -4.51 27.35 -0.70
N ALA A 730 -5.69 27.95 -0.90
CA ALA A 730 -6.74 27.98 0.12
C ALA A 730 -7.15 26.56 0.56
N LEU A 731 -7.32 25.61 -0.36
CA LEU A 731 -7.55 24.20 -0.03
C LEU A 731 -6.35 23.53 0.65
N MET A 732 -5.11 23.90 0.30
CA MET A 732 -3.90 23.35 0.92
C MET A 732 -3.65 23.85 2.34
N SER A 733 -4.25 24.99 2.71
CA SER A 733 -4.08 25.61 4.02
C SER A 733 -4.84 24.93 5.17
N GLN A 734 -5.85 24.11 4.83
CA GLN A 734 -6.74 23.41 5.76
C GLN A 734 -6.38 21.92 5.87
N SER A 735 -6.56 21.32 7.04
CA SER A 735 -6.27 19.90 7.31
C SER A 735 -7.53 19.05 7.42
N ALA A 736 -7.48 17.82 6.92
CA ALA A 736 -8.55 16.83 7.07
C ALA A 736 -8.13 15.73 8.05
N ASP A 737 -9.11 15.11 8.72
CA ASP A 737 -8.84 13.92 9.54
C ASP A 737 -8.35 12.75 8.67
N GLN A 738 -7.15 12.26 8.99
CA GLN A 738 -6.49 11.14 8.31
C GLN A 738 -6.69 9.81 9.05
N SER A 739 -7.35 9.80 10.21
CA SER A 739 -7.50 8.62 11.08
C SER A 739 -8.17 7.44 10.38
N LYS A 740 -9.07 7.69 9.43
CA LYS A 740 -9.72 6.68 8.58
C LYS A 740 -8.75 5.83 7.74
N TYR A 741 -7.49 6.24 7.61
CA TYR A 741 -6.44 5.50 6.93
C TYR A 741 -5.50 4.75 7.88
N ASN A 742 -5.74 4.82 9.19
CA ASN A 742 -4.96 4.10 10.18
C ASN A 742 -5.44 2.65 10.27
N TRP A 743 -4.48 1.73 10.42
CA TRP A 743 -4.74 0.30 10.56
C TRP A 743 -4.72 -0.11 12.04
N SER A 744 -5.41 -1.20 12.37
CA SER A 744 -5.48 -1.67 13.76
C SER A 744 -4.12 -2.14 14.28
N ASN A 745 -3.87 -1.86 15.57
CA ASN A 745 -2.65 -2.33 16.23
C ASN A 745 -2.55 -3.86 16.22
N ASP A 746 -3.67 -4.57 16.35
CA ASP A 746 -3.73 -6.04 16.29
C ASP A 746 -3.17 -6.61 14.97
N LEU A 747 -3.45 -5.94 13.85
CA LEU A 747 -2.86 -6.30 12.55
C LEU A 747 -1.37 -5.93 12.53
N LEU A 748 -1.05 -4.67 12.81
CA LEU A 748 0.30 -4.14 12.68
C LEU A 748 1.32 -4.85 13.60
N ASN A 749 0.92 -5.26 14.79
CA ASN A 749 1.77 -5.96 15.76
C ASN A 749 2.25 -7.33 15.28
N ARG A 750 1.60 -7.93 14.27
CA ARG A 750 2.03 -9.22 13.71
C ARG A 750 3.24 -9.11 12.78
N ASN A 751 3.56 -7.91 12.29
CA ASN A 751 4.76 -7.68 11.49
C ASN A 751 5.31 -6.26 11.69
N ALA A 752 6.22 -6.12 12.66
CA ALA A 752 6.83 -4.84 12.99
C ALA A 752 7.58 -4.20 11.81
N GLY A 753 8.23 -5.01 10.96
CA GLY A 753 9.02 -4.51 9.82
C GLY A 753 8.15 -3.78 8.81
N TYR A 754 7.04 -4.41 8.42
CA TYR A 754 6.05 -3.87 7.48
C TYR A 754 5.21 -2.75 8.11
N ALA A 755 4.88 -2.88 9.40
CA ALA A 755 4.08 -1.89 10.14
C ALA A 755 4.74 -0.51 10.26
N ARG A 756 6.07 -0.40 10.13
CA ARG A 756 6.80 0.88 10.23
C ARG A 756 6.26 1.97 9.32
N ALA A 757 5.94 1.63 8.06
CA ALA A 757 5.41 2.59 7.09
C ALA A 757 4.08 3.18 7.56
N PHE A 758 3.18 2.33 8.05
CA PHE A 758 1.85 2.72 8.50
C PHE A 758 1.86 3.44 9.85
N ALA A 759 2.71 3.01 10.78
CA ALA A 759 2.94 3.70 12.04
C ALA A 759 3.49 5.12 11.80
N ALA A 760 4.43 5.27 10.85
CA ALA A 760 4.96 6.56 10.45
C ALA A 760 3.88 7.46 9.83
N THR A 761 3.04 6.92 8.94
CA THR A 761 1.86 7.61 8.39
C THR A 761 0.90 8.06 9.50
N ALA A 762 0.49 7.16 10.40
CA ALA A 762 -0.43 7.49 11.48
C ALA A 762 0.13 8.60 12.41
N SER A 763 1.42 8.50 12.76
CA SER A 763 2.07 9.46 13.67
C SER A 763 2.23 10.87 13.09
N SER A 764 2.37 10.98 11.77
CA SER A 764 2.64 12.26 11.09
C SER A 764 1.41 12.84 10.37
N SER A 765 0.36 12.02 10.17
CA SER A 765 -0.91 12.38 9.53
C SER A 765 -0.74 13.16 8.20
N PRO A 766 -0.06 12.56 7.20
CA PRO A 766 0.19 13.21 5.92
C PRO A 766 -1.11 13.59 5.22
N GLN A 767 -1.22 14.85 4.81
CA GLN A 767 -2.45 15.42 4.26
C GLN A 767 -2.61 15.04 2.78
N ARG A 768 -3.29 13.92 2.51
CA ARG A 768 -3.36 13.30 1.17
C ARG A 768 -3.90 14.22 0.07
N ASP A 769 -4.92 15.03 0.36
CA ASP A 769 -5.47 15.99 -0.61
C ASP A 769 -4.47 17.11 -0.92
N GLN A 770 -3.81 17.66 0.12
CA GLN A 770 -2.77 18.67 -0.05
C GLN A 770 -1.59 18.13 -0.89
N ILE A 771 -1.20 16.87 -0.69
CA ILE A 771 -0.17 16.21 -1.48
C ILE A 771 -0.59 16.08 -2.95
N HIS A 772 -1.86 15.77 -3.24
CA HIS A 772 -2.38 15.77 -4.61
C HIS A 772 -2.32 17.17 -5.22
N TYR A 773 -2.76 18.19 -4.50
CA TYR A 773 -2.72 19.58 -4.96
C TYR A 773 -1.31 20.07 -5.24
N ALA A 774 -0.36 19.80 -4.35
CA ALA A 774 1.06 20.11 -4.57
C ALA A 774 1.61 19.36 -5.78
N LYS A 775 1.24 18.08 -5.93
CA LYS A 775 1.57 17.33 -7.14
C LYS A 775 1.03 18.08 -8.36
N GLU A 776 -0.24 18.41 -8.47
CA GLU A 776 -0.75 19.05 -9.70
C GLU A 776 -0.16 20.46 -9.93
N LEU A 777 -0.13 21.33 -8.91
CA LEU A 777 0.36 22.71 -9.00
C LEU A 777 1.80 22.84 -9.51
N ARG A 778 2.64 21.80 -9.37
CA ARG A 778 3.99 21.82 -9.95
C ARG A 778 4.00 22.00 -11.48
N ASN A 779 2.88 21.69 -12.15
CA ASN A 779 2.73 21.86 -13.61
C ASN A 779 2.25 23.26 -14.01
N LEU A 780 1.72 24.07 -13.08
CA LEU A 780 1.19 25.41 -13.37
C LEU A 780 2.34 26.39 -13.58
N LYS A 781 2.45 26.98 -14.77
CA LYS A 781 3.58 27.85 -15.13
C LYS A 781 3.26 29.34 -14.96
N LYS A 782 2.02 29.72 -15.26
CA LYS A 782 1.57 31.13 -15.28
C LYS A 782 0.69 31.47 -14.08
N HIS A 783 0.29 32.74 -13.98
CA HIS A 783 -0.73 33.24 -13.05
C HIS A 783 -0.40 33.10 -11.56
N TRP A 784 0.88 33.00 -11.24
CA TRP A 784 1.38 33.06 -9.88
C TRP A 784 1.71 34.49 -9.49
N THR A 785 1.28 34.91 -8.30
CA THR A 785 1.92 36.02 -7.58
C THR A 785 3.12 35.51 -6.78
N ASP A 786 4.06 36.41 -6.47
CA ASP A 786 5.22 36.09 -5.63
C ASP A 786 4.80 35.54 -4.27
N LYS A 787 3.79 36.14 -3.64
CA LYS A 787 3.21 35.69 -2.37
C LYS A 787 2.72 34.25 -2.43
N GLN A 788 1.98 33.89 -3.49
CA GLN A 788 1.45 32.54 -3.68
C GLN A 788 2.58 31.52 -3.90
N ARG A 789 3.63 31.87 -4.66
CA ARG A 789 4.81 30.99 -4.82
C ARG A 789 5.47 30.73 -3.47
N LEU A 790 5.71 31.77 -2.68
CA LEU A 790 6.30 31.63 -1.36
C LEU A 790 5.41 30.79 -0.42
N GLU A 791 4.10 30.97 -0.45
CA GLU A 791 3.15 30.14 0.31
C GLU A 791 3.22 28.66 -0.09
N TYR A 792 3.29 28.38 -1.39
CA TYR A 792 3.45 27.02 -1.90
C TYR A 792 4.75 26.35 -1.39
N PHE A 793 5.87 27.08 -1.34
CA PHE A 793 7.12 26.55 -0.76
C PHE A 793 7.13 26.48 0.77
N ARG A 794 6.38 27.34 1.47
CA ARG A 794 6.13 27.16 2.92
C ARG A 794 5.35 25.87 3.20
N TRP A 795 4.40 25.52 2.32
CA TRP A 795 3.73 24.22 2.43
C TRP A 795 4.71 23.05 2.28
N TYR A 796 5.66 23.10 1.33
CA TYR A 796 6.69 22.06 1.23
C TYR A 796 7.53 21.95 2.51
N ARG A 797 7.90 23.09 3.11
CA ARG A 797 8.62 23.08 4.39
C ARG A 797 7.82 22.40 5.50
N LYS A 798 6.52 22.69 5.61
CA LYS A 798 5.61 21.96 6.52
C LYS A 798 5.54 20.47 6.19
N ALA A 799 5.44 20.12 4.91
CA ALA A 799 5.30 18.75 4.44
C ALA A 799 6.54 17.88 4.70
N GLU A 800 7.71 18.46 4.99
CA GLU A 800 8.90 17.71 5.46
C GLU A 800 8.68 17.03 6.83
N SER A 801 7.69 17.48 7.61
CA SER A 801 7.28 16.78 8.84
C SER A 801 6.46 15.51 8.57
N PHE A 802 5.89 15.37 7.37
CA PHE A 802 5.10 14.21 6.99
C PHE A 802 5.99 12.99 6.77
N LYS A 803 5.49 11.84 7.22
CA LYS A 803 6.18 10.55 7.12
C LYS A 803 5.24 9.51 6.53
N GLY A 804 5.83 8.54 5.86
CA GLY A 804 5.06 7.47 5.24
C GLY A 804 5.94 6.31 4.80
N GLY A 805 5.52 5.63 3.74
CA GLY A 805 6.25 4.52 3.14
C GLY A 805 7.63 4.93 2.60
N ALA A 806 8.43 3.92 2.23
CA ALA A 806 9.82 4.12 1.83
C ALA A 806 10.01 5.13 0.68
N SER A 807 9.05 5.26 -0.23
CA SER A 807 9.10 6.20 -1.36
C SER A 807 8.45 7.56 -1.07
N PHE A 808 7.71 7.70 0.03
CA PHE A 808 6.93 8.89 0.38
C PHE A 808 7.75 10.19 0.31
N GLY A 809 8.86 10.26 1.04
CA GLY A 809 9.72 11.46 1.06
C GLY A 809 10.35 11.75 -0.30
N GLY A 810 10.67 10.71 -1.07
CA GLY A 810 11.19 10.84 -2.42
C GLY A 810 10.19 11.49 -3.38
N PHE A 811 8.90 11.17 -3.28
CA PHE A 811 7.86 11.84 -4.07
C PHE A 811 7.79 13.34 -3.74
N LEU A 812 7.75 13.72 -2.46
CA LEU A 812 7.72 15.13 -2.07
C LEU A 812 8.94 15.90 -2.57
N ASN A 813 10.13 15.29 -2.47
CA ASN A 813 11.36 15.87 -3.00
C ASN A 813 11.31 16.05 -4.53
N ASN A 814 10.78 15.06 -5.26
CA ASN A 814 10.62 15.14 -6.70
C ASN A 814 9.60 16.22 -7.10
N PHE A 815 8.48 16.35 -6.38
CA PHE A 815 7.49 17.40 -6.62
C PHE A 815 8.10 18.78 -6.43
N ARG A 816 8.80 18.96 -5.31
CA ARG A 816 9.48 20.22 -4.98
C ARG A 816 10.55 20.58 -6.02
N LYS A 817 11.30 19.58 -6.51
CA LYS A 817 12.31 19.77 -7.56
C LYS A 817 11.69 20.22 -8.89
N GLU A 818 10.61 19.58 -9.34
CA GLU A 818 9.91 20.01 -10.55
C GLU A 818 9.25 21.38 -10.37
N ALA A 819 8.71 21.69 -9.19
CA ALA A 819 8.15 22.99 -8.88
C ALA A 819 9.20 24.11 -8.93
N LEU A 820 10.40 23.89 -8.36
CA LEU A 820 11.52 24.84 -8.41
C LEU A 820 11.92 25.22 -9.85
N ALA A 821 11.85 24.27 -10.78
CA ALA A 821 12.22 24.52 -12.17
C ALA A 821 11.31 25.55 -12.87
N ASN A 822 10.12 25.82 -12.32
CA ASN A 822 9.17 26.81 -12.83
C ASN A 822 9.22 28.15 -12.09
N VAL A 823 10.20 28.37 -11.20
CA VAL A 823 10.31 29.57 -10.36
C VAL A 823 11.18 30.67 -11.00
N PRO A 824 10.72 31.95 -11.03
CA PRO A 824 11.56 33.09 -11.38
C PRO A 824 12.82 33.16 -10.52
N LYS A 825 13.96 33.45 -11.13
CA LYS A 825 15.27 33.38 -10.46
C LYS A 825 15.35 34.29 -9.24
N GLU A 826 14.60 35.39 -9.26
CA GLU A 826 14.55 36.45 -8.26
C GLU A 826 13.93 35.97 -6.94
N LEU A 827 13.06 34.94 -6.98
CA LEU A 827 12.44 34.36 -5.79
C LEU A 827 13.24 33.21 -5.16
N LEU A 828 14.27 32.70 -5.84
CA LEU A 828 15.08 31.58 -5.33
C LEU A 828 15.72 31.87 -3.96
N PRO A 829 16.29 33.06 -3.68
CA PRO A 829 16.86 33.36 -2.37
C PRO A 829 15.83 33.30 -1.23
N GLU A 830 14.61 33.78 -1.47
CA GLU A 830 13.54 33.75 -0.46
C GLU A 830 13.04 32.31 -0.21
N ILE A 831 12.97 31.48 -1.26
CA ILE A 831 12.62 30.06 -1.12
C ILE A 831 13.72 29.30 -0.37
N GLU A 832 14.99 29.64 -0.58
CA GLU A 832 16.11 29.06 0.18
C GLU A 832 16.03 29.45 1.67
N LYS A 833 15.65 30.69 1.99
CA LYS A 833 15.36 31.11 3.38
C LYS A 833 14.24 30.27 3.99
N ILE A 834 13.12 30.09 3.28
CA ILE A 834 12.00 29.23 3.73
C ILE A 834 12.48 27.80 4.01
N GLN A 835 13.36 27.26 3.15
CA GLN A 835 13.88 25.89 3.33
C GLN A 835 14.78 25.77 4.58
N LYS A 836 15.49 26.82 4.97
CA LYS A 836 16.37 26.86 6.15
C LYS A 836 15.61 27.16 7.45
N ALA A 837 14.47 27.85 7.39
CA ALA A 837 13.64 28.18 8.55
C ALA A 837 13.10 26.91 9.24
N PRO A 838 12.97 26.81 10.57
CA PRO A 838 12.38 25.66 11.26
C PRO A 838 11.08 25.11 10.64
N VAL A 839 10.86 23.79 10.71
CA VAL A 839 9.65 23.11 10.15
C VAL A 839 8.34 23.54 10.87
N ASN A 840 8.47 24.21 12.00
CA ASN A 840 7.36 24.59 12.86
C ASN A 840 7.48 26.06 13.23
N GLU A 841 6.75 26.92 12.53
CA GLU A 841 6.54 28.28 12.98
C GLU A 841 5.03 28.47 12.97
N GLY A 842 4.41 28.40 14.14
CA GLY A 842 3.10 28.98 14.31
C GLY A 842 3.13 30.47 13.92
N PRO A 843 2.19 31.29 14.40
CA PRO A 843 2.26 32.72 14.11
C PRO A 843 3.61 33.31 14.59
N PRO A 844 4.04 34.46 14.04
CA PRO A 844 5.26 35.16 14.47
C PRO A 844 5.14 35.77 15.89
N PHE A 845 4.16 35.33 16.67
CA PHE A 845 3.87 35.77 18.02
C PHE A 845 3.55 34.57 18.92
N LYS A 846 3.74 34.75 20.23
CA LYS A 846 3.36 33.75 21.23
C LYS A 846 1.85 33.52 21.23
N ILE A 847 1.43 32.25 21.22
CA ILE A 847 0.04 31.84 21.41
C ILE A 847 -0.25 31.81 22.91
N ASP A 848 -1.16 32.67 23.36
CA ASP A 848 -1.60 32.78 24.74
C ASP A 848 -2.90 31.98 24.99
N VAL A 849 -3.73 31.79 23.96
CA VAL A 849 -5.00 31.06 24.06
C VAL A 849 -5.26 30.20 22.81
N LYS A 850 -5.79 29.00 23.04
CA LYS A 850 -6.25 28.09 21.99
C LYS A 850 -7.75 27.91 22.10
N LEU A 851 -8.44 28.17 21.01
CA LEU A 851 -9.89 28.07 20.88
C LEU A 851 -10.24 27.09 19.78
N GLU A 852 -11.41 26.47 19.90
CA GLU A 852 -11.96 25.58 18.90
C GLU A 852 -13.40 26.01 18.61
N ILE A 853 -13.83 25.91 17.36
CA ILE A 853 -15.20 26.19 16.96
C ILE A 853 -15.61 25.27 15.81
N GLY A 854 -16.83 24.78 15.87
CA GLY A 854 -17.46 23.89 14.92
C GLY A 854 -18.72 24.50 14.30
N VAL A 855 -19.47 23.68 13.58
CA VAL A 855 -20.74 23.99 12.94
C VAL A 855 -21.83 23.05 13.46
N ILE A 856 -23.01 23.60 13.74
CA ILE A 856 -24.21 22.84 14.07
C ILE A 856 -25.37 23.22 13.13
N PRO A 857 -26.26 22.28 12.78
CA PRO A 857 -27.43 22.59 11.97
C PRO A 857 -28.47 23.48 12.68
N PRO A 858 -29.24 24.31 11.95
CA PRO A 858 -28.98 24.74 10.57
C PRO A 858 -28.06 25.97 10.55
N MET A 859 -26.89 25.87 9.91
CA MET A 859 -25.97 26.99 9.62
C MET A 859 -25.65 27.87 10.85
N LYS A 860 -25.18 27.29 11.94
CA LYS A 860 -24.69 28.02 13.12
C LYS A 860 -23.31 27.55 13.50
N PHE A 861 -22.53 28.44 14.11
CA PHE A 861 -21.36 27.99 14.86
C PHE A 861 -21.81 27.26 16.13
N ASP A 862 -21.07 26.25 16.56
CA ASP A 862 -21.38 25.45 17.75
C ASP A 862 -21.20 26.22 19.07
N LYS A 863 -20.53 27.37 19.02
CA LYS A 863 -20.32 28.30 20.12
C LYS A 863 -20.94 29.63 19.76
N ALA A 864 -21.76 30.16 20.66
CA ALA A 864 -22.32 31.50 20.58
C ALA A 864 -21.35 32.58 21.09
N GLU A 865 -20.43 32.21 21.99
CA GLU A 865 -19.48 33.12 22.60
C GLU A 865 -18.09 32.47 22.71
N LEU A 866 -17.04 33.25 22.43
CA LEU A 866 -15.63 32.95 22.68
C LEU A 866 -15.04 34.07 23.55
N LYS A 867 -14.08 33.77 24.43
CA LYS A 867 -13.45 34.77 25.31
C LYS A 867 -11.94 34.76 25.18
N VAL A 868 -11.33 35.95 25.10
CA VAL A 868 -9.88 36.13 25.02
C VAL A 868 -9.45 37.39 25.79
N LYS A 869 -8.20 37.42 26.23
CA LYS A 869 -7.63 38.64 26.83
C LYS A 869 -7.25 39.67 25.78
N THR A 870 -7.33 40.97 26.10
CA THR A 870 -6.81 42.04 25.22
C THR A 870 -5.36 41.76 24.78
N GLY A 871 -5.06 41.86 23.49
CA GLY A 871 -3.71 41.66 22.95
C GLY A 871 -3.15 40.23 22.96
N ALA A 872 -3.94 39.25 23.43
CA ALA A 872 -3.55 37.84 23.45
C ALA A 872 -3.26 37.31 22.04
N GLY A 873 -2.23 36.49 21.88
CA GLY A 873 -2.07 35.67 20.67
C GLY A 873 -3.06 34.51 20.68
N VAL A 874 -3.90 34.40 19.66
CA VAL A 874 -4.97 33.41 19.57
C VAL A 874 -4.67 32.41 18.47
N GLU A 875 -4.83 31.11 18.75
CA GLU A 875 -5.03 30.04 17.77
C GLU A 875 -6.51 29.63 17.83
N LEU A 876 -7.29 29.90 16.79
CA LEU A 876 -8.67 29.45 16.65
C LEU A 876 -8.75 28.34 15.60
N ALA A 877 -9.00 27.11 16.04
CA ALA A 877 -9.26 25.98 15.15
C ALA A 877 -10.74 25.95 14.75
N PHE A 878 -11.04 26.34 13.51
CA PHE A 878 -12.37 26.22 12.92
C PHE A 878 -12.50 24.89 12.18
N THR A 879 -13.34 24.00 12.68
CA THR A 879 -13.64 22.69 12.07
C THR A 879 -15.01 22.73 11.41
N ASN A 880 -15.09 22.53 10.11
CA ASN A 880 -16.37 22.40 9.42
C ASN A 880 -16.86 20.95 9.53
N ASN A 881 -17.56 20.63 10.62
CA ASN A 881 -18.22 19.35 10.88
C ASN A 881 -19.72 19.36 10.49
N ASP A 882 -20.11 20.22 9.53
CA ASP A 882 -21.48 20.24 9.01
C ASP A 882 -21.84 18.86 8.41
N PRO A 883 -22.98 18.26 8.80
CA PRO A 883 -23.41 16.99 8.22
C PRO A 883 -23.80 17.12 6.73
N MET A 884 -24.09 18.33 6.25
CA MET A 884 -24.29 18.62 4.83
C MET A 884 -22.97 19.03 4.17
N PRO A 885 -22.77 18.74 2.88
CA PRO A 885 -21.58 19.15 2.14
C PRO A 885 -21.62 20.65 1.81
N MET A 886 -21.64 21.50 2.83
CA MET A 886 -21.60 22.96 2.73
C MET A 886 -20.24 23.49 3.20
N MET A 887 -19.73 24.49 2.49
CA MET A 887 -18.52 25.19 2.86
C MET A 887 -18.85 26.39 3.73
N HIS A 888 -17.97 26.69 4.67
CA HIS A 888 -18.13 27.81 5.59
C HIS A 888 -16.80 28.52 5.75
N ASN A 889 -16.82 29.82 6.03
CA ASN A 889 -15.67 30.56 6.52
C ASN A 889 -16.02 31.20 7.87
N LEU A 890 -15.02 31.81 8.51
CA LEU A 890 -15.19 32.56 9.73
C LEU A 890 -14.34 33.83 9.64
N LEU A 891 -15.00 34.98 9.73
CA LEU A 891 -14.38 36.30 9.79
C LEU A 891 -14.64 36.90 11.17
N ILE A 892 -13.61 37.47 11.79
CA ILE A 892 -13.72 38.31 12.98
C ILE A 892 -13.75 39.76 12.51
N VAL A 893 -14.75 40.52 12.93
CA VAL A 893 -14.99 41.88 12.45
C VAL A 893 -15.09 42.88 13.60
N GLU A 894 -14.84 44.15 13.29
CA GLU A 894 -15.02 45.24 14.24
C GLU A 894 -16.47 45.32 14.78
N PRO A 895 -16.67 45.81 16.02
CA PRO A 895 -18.01 45.90 16.60
C PRO A 895 -18.98 46.68 15.71
N GLY A 896 -20.17 46.12 15.48
CA GLY A 896 -21.22 46.74 14.65
C GLY A 896 -21.00 46.64 13.14
N SER A 897 -19.93 45.98 12.69
CA SER A 897 -19.59 45.90 11.26
C SER A 897 -20.12 44.64 10.55
N ARG A 898 -20.71 43.68 11.27
CA ARG A 898 -21.13 42.39 10.68
C ARG A 898 -22.04 42.53 9.45
N VAL A 899 -23.09 43.35 9.53
CA VAL A 899 -24.05 43.49 8.41
C VAL A 899 -23.39 44.13 7.17
N ASP A 900 -22.52 45.12 7.36
CA ASP A 900 -21.74 45.75 6.29
C ASP A 900 -20.85 44.71 5.59
N ILE A 901 -20.09 43.92 6.36
CA ILE A 901 -19.20 42.88 5.84
C ILE A 901 -19.97 41.76 5.12
N VAL A 902 -21.09 41.30 5.68
CA VAL A 902 -21.94 40.28 5.04
C VAL A 902 -22.52 40.79 3.71
N THR A 903 -23.00 42.03 3.66
CA THR A 903 -23.51 42.64 2.43
C THR A 903 -22.41 42.81 1.38
N LYS A 904 -21.22 43.29 1.77
CA LYS A 904 -20.06 43.39 0.87
C LYS A 904 -19.68 42.04 0.29
N ALA A 905 -19.63 40.99 1.13
CA ALA A 905 -19.30 39.63 0.70
C ALA A 905 -20.34 39.06 -0.29
N ALA A 906 -21.63 39.27 -0.01
CA ALA A 906 -22.70 38.87 -0.92
C ALA A 906 -22.61 39.58 -2.28
N GLY A 907 -22.24 40.87 -2.27
CA GLY A 907 -22.04 41.67 -3.47
C GLY A 907 -20.90 41.19 -4.39
N MET A 908 -20.00 40.33 -3.91
CA MET A 908 -18.92 39.76 -4.73
C MET A 908 -19.43 38.75 -5.78
N GLY A 909 -20.64 38.20 -5.59
CA GLY A 909 -21.19 37.17 -6.45
C GLY A 909 -20.23 35.98 -6.64
N ALA A 910 -20.18 35.42 -7.85
CA ALA A 910 -19.29 34.28 -8.15
C ALA A 910 -17.80 34.59 -7.99
N ALA A 911 -17.38 35.86 -8.13
CA ALA A 911 -15.99 36.27 -7.94
C ALA A 911 -15.51 36.10 -6.49
N GLY A 912 -16.45 36.05 -5.53
CA GLY A 912 -16.16 35.79 -4.12
C GLY A 912 -15.41 34.47 -3.88
N MET A 913 -15.61 33.45 -4.72
CA MET A 913 -14.91 32.17 -4.61
C MET A 913 -13.39 32.29 -4.72
N ILE A 914 -12.88 33.29 -5.44
CA ILE A 914 -11.43 33.51 -5.63
C ILE A 914 -10.74 33.84 -4.30
N ASN A 915 -11.43 34.61 -3.45
CA ASN A 915 -10.93 35.06 -2.15
C ASN A 915 -11.76 34.54 -0.97
N SER A 916 -12.40 33.36 -1.14
CA SER A 916 -13.17 32.71 -0.06
C SER A 916 -14.26 33.57 0.58
N PHE A 917 -14.91 34.46 -0.19
CA PHE A 917 -15.89 35.45 0.27
C PHE A 917 -15.39 36.34 1.42
N VAL A 918 -14.08 36.62 1.46
CA VAL A 918 -13.49 37.62 2.33
C VAL A 918 -13.47 38.95 1.56
N PRO A 919 -14.35 39.93 1.89
CA PRO A 919 -14.35 41.22 1.21
C PRO A 919 -13.14 42.06 1.65
N GLU A 920 -12.68 42.94 0.77
CA GLU A 920 -11.66 43.92 1.11
C GLU A 920 -12.27 44.99 2.04
N SER A 921 -11.88 44.98 3.31
CA SER A 921 -12.29 45.98 4.30
C SER A 921 -11.29 46.00 5.46
N ASP A 922 -10.95 47.21 5.91
CA ASP A 922 -10.24 47.49 7.17
C ASP A 922 -10.95 46.93 8.42
N LYS A 923 -12.27 46.82 8.37
CA LYS A 923 -13.12 46.25 9.44
C LYS A 923 -12.99 44.73 9.64
N VAL A 924 -12.28 44.00 8.77
CA VAL A 924 -12.02 42.56 8.93
C VAL A 924 -10.71 42.38 9.68
N ILE A 925 -10.80 41.88 10.92
CA ILE A 925 -9.65 41.71 11.82
C ILE A 925 -8.87 40.44 11.47
N ALA A 926 -9.58 39.34 11.22
CA ALA A 926 -9.00 38.06 10.87
C ALA A 926 -10.02 37.21 10.10
N ALA A 927 -9.56 36.33 9.21
CA ALA A 927 -10.44 35.53 8.38
C ALA A 927 -9.86 34.15 8.08
N THR A 928 -10.71 33.13 8.02
CA THR A 928 -10.39 31.85 7.42
C THR A 928 -10.67 31.88 5.91
N PRO A 929 -10.03 31.01 5.10
CA PRO A 929 -10.58 30.66 3.80
C PRO A 929 -11.91 29.90 3.95
N LEU A 930 -12.54 29.53 2.83
CA LEU A 930 -13.63 28.56 2.84
C LEU A 930 -13.09 27.20 3.26
N VAL A 931 -13.59 26.71 4.38
CA VAL A 931 -13.23 25.42 4.98
C VAL A 931 -14.21 24.37 4.46
N MET A 932 -13.66 23.31 3.88
CA MET A 932 -14.43 22.19 3.35
C MET A 932 -15.07 21.38 4.47
N THR A 933 -16.20 20.75 4.20
CA THR A 933 -16.78 19.76 5.12
C THR A 933 -15.76 18.67 5.47
N GLY A 934 -15.61 18.38 6.76
CA GLY A 934 -14.64 17.44 7.31
C GLY A 934 -13.23 18.00 7.51
N ASN A 935 -12.99 19.27 7.19
CA ASN A 935 -11.69 19.92 7.34
C ASN A 935 -11.67 20.93 8.50
N THR A 936 -10.45 21.22 8.94
CA THR A 936 -10.14 22.21 9.97
C THR A 936 -9.13 23.22 9.43
N TYR A 937 -9.37 24.50 9.70
CA TYR A 937 -8.39 25.57 9.49
C TYR A 937 -7.98 26.17 10.84
N LYS A 938 -6.69 26.43 11.03
CA LYS A 938 -6.17 27.11 12.22
C LYS A 938 -5.91 28.57 11.89
N LEU A 939 -6.78 29.44 12.38
CA LEU A 939 -6.65 30.89 12.28
C LEU A 939 -5.78 31.41 13.41
N TYR A 940 -4.76 32.20 13.07
CA TYR A 940 -3.91 32.86 14.05
C TYR A 940 -4.07 34.37 13.96
N PHE A 941 -4.38 35.02 15.08
CA PHE A 941 -4.51 36.48 15.15
C PHE A 941 -4.12 37.01 16.53
N LYS A 942 -3.86 38.32 16.62
CA LYS A 942 -3.76 39.03 17.88
C LYS A 942 -5.14 39.57 18.24
N ALA A 943 -5.63 39.23 19.43
CA ALA A 943 -6.86 39.79 19.95
C ALA A 943 -6.75 41.33 19.99
N PRO A 944 -7.84 42.05 19.68
CA PRO A 944 -7.88 43.50 19.81
C PRO A 944 -7.39 43.98 21.18
N THR A 945 -6.79 45.17 21.24
CA THR A 945 -6.31 45.77 22.49
C THR A 945 -7.41 46.55 23.21
N VAL A 946 -8.50 46.89 22.51
CA VAL A 946 -9.68 47.54 23.07
C VAL A 946 -10.63 46.46 23.59
N PRO A 947 -10.98 46.44 24.89
CA PRO A 947 -12.00 45.54 25.41
C PRO A 947 -13.34 45.77 24.71
N GLY A 948 -14.08 44.69 24.46
CA GLY A 948 -15.37 44.80 23.80
C GLY A 948 -15.92 43.48 23.26
N LYS A 949 -17.09 43.57 22.64
CA LYS A 949 -17.76 42.47 21.96
C LYS A 949 -17.52 42.60 20.46
N TYR A 950 -16.64 41.76 19.94
CA TYR A 950 -16.38 41.62 18.52
C TYR A 950 -17.28 40.51 17.96
N GLU A 951 -17.67 40.59 16.69
CA GLU A 951 -18.50 39.57 16.06
C GLU A 951 -17.61 38.63 15.24
N TYR A 952 -17.87 37.32 15.29
CA TYR A 952 -17.40 36.40 14.27
C TYR A 952 -18.56 35.89 13.42
N VAL A 953 -18.38 35.83 12.10
CA VAL A 953 -19.46 35.61 11.13
C VAL A 953 -18.99 34.76 9.94
N CYS A 954 -19.88 33.90 9.43
CA CYS A 954 -19.69 33.24 8.13
C CYS A 954 -20.21 34.17 7.03
N THR A 955 -19.37 34.49 6.05
CA THR A 955 -19.72 35.34 4.90
C THR A 955 -19.96 34.57 3.62
N TYR A 956 -19.99 33.23 3.67
CA TYR A 956 -20.50 32.45 2.54
C TYR A 956 -21.94 32.89 2.21
N PRO A 957 -22.30 33.09 0.92
CA PRO A 957 -23.55 33.73 0.55
C PRO A 957 -24.79 33.13 1.25
N GLY A 958 -25.58 33.99 1.89
CA GLY A 958 -26.79 33.60 2.62
C GLY A 958 -26.58 33.14 4.07
N HIS A 959 -25.35 32.89 4.52
CA HIS A 959 -25.10 32.34 5.86
C HIS A 959 -25.05 33.42 6.95
N GLY A 960 -24.38 34.55 6.69
CA GLY A 960 -23.97 35.53 7.73
C GLY A 960 -25.07 36.26 8.50
N PHE A 961 -26.33 36.15 8.06
CA PHE A 961 -27.47 36.65 8.82
C PHE A 961 -27.80 35.74 10.02
N SER A 962 -27.57 34.43 9.90
CA SER A 962 -27.89 33.43 10.93
C SER A 962 -26.64 32.78 11.56
N MET A 963 -25.53 32.76 10.84
CA MET A 963 -24.29 32.08 11.23
C MET A 963 -23.24 33.06 11.77
N TRP A 964 -23.41 33.47 13.03
CA TRP A 964 -22.49 34.37 13.72
C TRP A 964 -22.48 34.13 15.23
N GLY A 965 -21.49 34.68 15.93
CA GLY A 965 -21.38 34.70 17.39
C GLY A 965 -20.49 35.84 17.87
N THR A 966 -20.14 35.85 19.15
CA THR A 966 -19.41 36.96 19.79
C THR A 966 -18.05 36.53 20.34
N LEU A 967 -16.99 37.24 19.96
CA LEU A 967 -15.69 37.20 20.61
C LEU A 967 -15.62 38.31 21.66
N VAL A 968 -15.69 37.95 22.94
CA VAL A 968 -15.51 38.85 24.07
C VAL A 968 -14.01 39.02 24.32
N VAL A 969 -13.56 40.28 24.26
CA VAL A 969 -12.19 40.68 24.55
C VAL A 969 -12.19 41.42 25.89
N GLU A 970 -11.52 40.87 26.90
CA GLU A 970 -11.53 41.38 28.30
C GLU A 970 -10.16 41.48 28.98
#